data_AF-A0A2D7HHD9-F1
#
_entry.id   AF-A0A2D7HHD9-F1
#
_cell.length_a   1.000
_cell.length_b   1.000
_cell.length_c   1.000
_cell.angle_alpha   90.00
_cell.angle_beta   90.00
_cell.angle_gamma   90.00
#
_symmetry.space_group_name_H-M   'P 1'
#
loop_
_entity.id
_entity.type
_entity.pdbx_description
1 polymer ?
#
loop_
_entity_poly.entity_id
_entity_poly.type
_entity_poly.pdbx_seq_one_letter_code
_entity_poly.pdbx_strand_id
1 'polypeptide(L)'
;MAEESSYASPKQPPNEKLARPTRRPRSPNCPDRLQYKVPPPRCERGEHFPASAALQLPQSARANLLKPTRPQRMHRVLTQGKEAQTMALGFVRCFYCCFHFTRPVSLILLMQICVLTWLTEVTGLAGAPPEGTSEANASHKTKLFERGSQIYKQSCQSCHGESGRGSEDHYEHALTGDLSVGSLTQLISRTMPEDDADACIGEDAAAVATYVHASFYSEAARVRNRPPRIAMSRLTGQQLRQSIADLYGHFTKPPATSDQRGIKAAYYRGTSRKSEELQINRVDNVLNFDFGTKPPVEGIDPQSYLIHWEGSLKVDKTGRYQIVLRSTCSCMMEFGSRNRELINNHVQSEGRDEFRREIFLTAGRAYPFEISFLQRKRKTKQPPARVSLSWIPPSGIEEVIPQENLIPEQLADTFALQTKLPPDDRSYGYDRGTSVNRQWDESTTATAIEFAEIAIEELYPKFRHRYRNEADENRSILKRFLAEIITVAFRGKLDEAARNLYIDQQITFSDDDGETIRRAMLMALKSPRFLYPTLDSGHNPSQRTANRLALILFDSLPSDPWLINSAAKDKLQNETQLTNAARRMVDDYRAQAKALTFFKEWLGLQHSDDIAKDTELFPGFDPHTIQDLKKSMNRFLLDIIESETSDFRQLMQADWRYTTKRLENYFGAAWRPDMPKVRSQPKTTQGAEPPATEAAVDAPYDDAQIKSMLTRSVRDQEIHAGVLTHPLIMSNLAYHRTTSPIHRGVFLTRRTLGRVLRPPDASFTPLSADLHPELTTRERVQLQTGEVNCQACHEQINSLGFALENFDATGRFRRKEKAKPINAAGNYTDRKGKRVNFNGARELADYLAQSEDCHQAFVEAAFEHFVKQPITAYGSGTADKITKSFRDSGYNVRELLITIAVTASRQPAAITPQP
;
A
#
# COMPACT_ATOMS: atom_id res chain seq x y z
N MET A 1 -19.49 -25.52 6.95
CA MET A 1 -18.77 -26.78 6.65
C MET A 1 -17.63 -26.48 5.69
N ALA A 2 -16.55 -27.25 5.73
CA ALA A 2 -15.57 -27.27 4.63
C ALA A 2 -16.08 -28.23 3.54
N GLU A 3 -15.81 -27.94 2.27
CA GLU A 3 -16.07 -28.87 1.17
C GLU A 3 -15.10 -28.61 0.01
N GLU A 4 -14.81 -29.64 -0.78
CA GLU A 4 -13.63 -29.72 -1.64
C GLU A 4 -13.89 -29.24 -3.07
N SER A 5 -12.99 -28.41 -3.62
CA SER A 5 -13.08 -27.95 -5.01
C SER A 5 -12.64 -29.06 -6.00
N SER A 6 -13.55 -30.01 -6.27
CA SER A 6 -13.30 -31.06 -7.26
C SER A 6 -13.24 -30.48 -8.70
N TYR A 7 -12.10 -30.70 -9.38
CA TYR A 7 -11.91 -30.26 -10.76
C TYR A 7 -12.69 -31.15 -11.73
N ALA A 8 -13.69 -30.58 -12.42
CA ALA A 8 -14.42 -31.23 -13.50
C ALA A 8 -13.93 -30.76 -14.88
N SER A 9 -13.19 -31.61 -15.59
CA SER A 9 -12.73 -31.33 -16.96
C SER A 9 -13.88 -31.34 -17.98
N PRO A 10 -13.88 -30.45 -18.99
CA PRO A 10 -14.95 -30.37 -19.99
C PRO A 10 -14.93 -31.58 -20.96
N LYS A 11 -16.12 -32.08 -21.31
CA LYS A 11 -16.29 -33.15 -22.32
C LYS A 11 -16.30 -32.57 -23.74
N GLN A 12 -15.60 -33.23 -24.66
CA GLN A 12 -15.75 -33.02 -26.10
C GLN A 12 -16.94 -33.82 -26.69
N PRO A 13 -17.48 -33.43 -27.85
CA PRO A 13 -18.63 -34.08 -28.50
C PRO A 13 -18.29 -35.46 -29.10
N PRO A 14 -19.31 -36.31 -29.40
CA PRO A 14 -19.12 -37.72 -29.75
C PRO A 14 -18.80 -37.96 -31.23
N ASN A 15 -18.22 -39.13 -31.53
CA ASN A 15 -18.25 -39.75 -32.86
C ASN A 15 -18.17 -41.29 -32.74
N GLU A 16 -18.65 -42.03 -33.75
CA GLU A 16 -18.98 -43.46 -33.59
C GLU A 16 -17.90 -44.50 -34.00
N LYS A 17 -17.90 -45.61 -33.25
CA LYS A 17 -17.70 -47.04 -33.65
C LYS A 17 -16.87 -47.36 -34.93
N LEU A 18 -15.82 -48.20 -34.80
CA LEU A 18 -15.83 -49.62 -35.25
C LEU A 18 -14.51 -50.44 -35.06
N ALA A 19 -14.69 -51.63 -34.48
CA ALA A 19 -14.00 -52.94 -34.67
C ALA A 19 -12.53 -53.15 -35.18
N ARG A 20 -11.70 -53.68 -34.26
CA ARG A 20 -10.88 -54.94 -34.34
C ARG A 20 -9.55 -55.01 -35.18
N PRO A 21 -8.66 -56.04 -34.97
CA PRO A 21 -7.19 -55.86 -35.04
C PRO A 21 -6.35 -56.93 -35.81
N THR A 22 -5.02 -56.72 -35.96
CA THR A 22 -4.04 -57.82 -36.26
C THR A 22 -2.55 -57.61 -35.83
N ARG A 23 -2.00 -58.67 -35.21
CA ARG A 23 -0.61 -59.24 -35.12
C ARG A 23 0.66 -58.47 -35.62
N ARG A 24 1.65 -58.27 -34.71
CA ARG A 24 3.02 -58.90 -34.56
C ARG A 24 3.79 -59.46 -35.80
N PRO A 25 5.14 -59.73 -35.75
CA PRO A 25 6.22 -59.40 -34.76
C PRO A 25 7.64 -59.04 -35.36
N ARG A 26 8.65 -58.71 -34.52
CA ARG A 26 10.00 -59.38 -34.43
C ARG A 26 10.90 -58.82 -33.30
N SER A 27 12.03 -59.49 -33.03
CA SER A 27 13.05 -59.34 -31.96
C SER A 27 14.43 -59.78 -32.58
N PRO A 28 15.62 -59.86 -31.91
CA PRO A 28 15.95 -59.73 -30.47
C PRO A 28 17.30 -59.04 -30.08
N ASN A 29 17.54 -58.81 -28.78
CA ASN A 29 18.65 -59.46 -28.02
C ASN A 29 18.59 -59.15 -26.49
N CYS A 30 19.33 -59.95 -25.70
CA CYS A 30 19.37 -60.02 -24.23
C CYS A 30 20.84 -59.84 -23.71
N PRO A 31 21.24 -60.01 -22.42
CA PRO A 31 20.54 -60.65 -21.28
C PRO A 31 20.61 -59.97 -19.88
N ASP A 32 19.74 -60.42 -18.95
CA ASP A 32 19.95 -60.69 -17.51
C ASP A 32 20.47 -59.58 -16.52
N ARG A 33 20.17 -59.57 -15.20
CA ARG A 33 19.75 -60.67 -14.29
C ARG A 33 19.05 -60.18 -13.00
N LEU A 34 18.17 -61.02 -12.45
CA LEU A 34 17.72 -61.15 -11.03
C LEU A 34 16.91 -60.03 -10.31
N GLN A 35 15.98 -60.49 -9.47
CA GLN A 35 15.17 -59.74 -8.49
C GLN A 35 15.45 -60.25 -7.07
N TYR A 36 15.16 -59.47 -6.03
CA TYR A 36 14.95 -59.98 -4.66
C TYR A 36 13.90 -59.17 -3.88
N LYS A 37 13.17 -59.84 -2.97
CA LYS A 37 12.25 -59.27 -1.97
C LYS A 37 12.71 -59.66 -0.57
N VAL A 38 12.69 -58.74 0.40
CA VAL A 38 12.91 -59.01 1.84
C VAL A 38 11.98 -58.07 2.68
N PRO A 39 11.39 -58.53 3.81
CA PRO A 39 10.40 -57.79 4.62
C PRO A 39 11.01 -57.05 5.86
N PRO A 40 10.23 -56.31 6.66
CA PRO A 40 10.74 -55.48 7.77
C PRO A 40 10.79 -56.20 9.16
N PRO A 41 11.63 -55.72 10.11
CA PRO A 41 11.69 -56.20 11.50
C PRO A 41 10.81 -55.41 12.49
N ARG A 42 10.69 -55.93 13.73
CA ARG A 42 9.91 -55.37 14.86
C ARG A 42 10.82 -54.79 15.97
N CYS A 43 10.22 -54.09 16.93
CA CYS A 43 10.84 -53.73 18.22
C CYS A 43 10.45 -54.70 19.35
N GLU A 44 11.33 -54.85 20.35
CA GLU A 44 11.07 -55.29 21.73
C GLU A 44 11.92 -54.38 22.66
N ARG A 45 11.36 -53.76 23.72
CA ARG A 45 11.28 -54.20 25.14
C ARG A 45 12.65 -54.59 25.76
N GLY A 46 13.04 -54.11 26.96
CA GLY A 46 12.41 -53.17 27.92
C GLY A 46 13.24 -53.05 29.22
N GLU A 47 12.69 -52.38 30.27
CA GLU A 47 13.19 -52.32 31.67
C GLU A 47 14.49 -51.50 31.93
N HIS A 48 14.75 -50.84 33.08
CA HIS A 48 13.91 -50.48 34.25
C HIS A 48 14.42 -49.18 34.96
N PHE A 49 13.72 -48.75 36.04
CA PHE A 49 13.89 -47.52 36.85
C PHE A 49 15.03 -47.63 37.92
N PRO A 50 15.51 -46.58 38.66
CA PRO A 50 14.73 -45.60 39.44
C PRO A 50 15.27 -44.14 39.53
N ALA A 51 14.66 -43.31 40.40
CA ALA A 51 14.96 -41.89 40.63
C ALA A 51 15.03 -41.53 42.14
N SER A 52 15.67 -40.42 42.54
CA SER A 52 15.40 -39.62 43.76
C SER A 52 16.37 -38.44 43.99
N ALA A 53 15.95 -37.49 44.84
CA ALA A 53 16.69 -36.32 45.42
C ALA A 53 17.16 -35.21 44.43
N ALA A 54 17.03 -33.89 44.65
CA ALA A 54 16.75 -33.02 45.81
C ALA A 54 17.96 -32.64 46.71
N LEU A 55 17.86 -31.45 47.34
CA LEU A 55 18.89 -30.72 48.13
C LEU A 55 20.03 -30.07 47.27
N GLN A 56 20.61 -28.91 47.61
CA GLN A 56 20.22 -27.85 48.56
C GLN A 56 20.88 -26.49 48.21
N LEU A 57 20.45 -25.41 48.89
CA LEU A 57 21.12 -24.09 48.93
C LEU A 57 22.45 -24.15 49.70
N PRO A 58 23.28 -23.11 49.55
CA PRO A 58 23.81 -22.43 50.73
C PRO A 58 23.32 -20.98 50.85
N GLN A 59 23.03 -20.54 52.08
CA GLN A 59 22.73 -19.15 52.46
C GLN A 59 23.67 -18.70 53.59
N SER A 60 23.71 -17.38 53.83
CA SER A 60 24.32 -16.70 55.00
C SER A 60 25.86 -16.71 55.02
N ALA A 61 26.58 -15.83 55.72
CA ALA A 61 26.25 -14.62 56.49
C ALA A 61 27.56 -13.77 56.64
N ARG A 62 27.68 -12.52 57.11
CA ARG A 62 26.84 -11.34 57.45
C ARG A 62 27.68 -10.52 58.47
N ALA A 63 27.69 -9.18 58.39
CA ALA A 63 28.31 -8.23 59.35
C ALA A 63 29.85 -8.21 59.42
N ASN A 64 30.57 -7.13 59.81
CA ASN A 64 30.24 -5.90 60.58
C ASN A 64 30.59 -4.60 59.79
N LEU A 65 30.08 -3.37 60.01
CA LEU A 65 29.45 -2.60 61.11
C LEU A 65 30.36 -1.64 61.93
N LEU A 66 29.77 -0.47 62.27
CA LEU A 66 30.25 0.72 63.04
C LEU A 66 30.85 1.86 62.17
N LYS A 67 30.33 3.11 62.03
CA LYS A 67 29.58 4.11 62.85
C LYS A 67 30.45 4.96 63.81
N PRO A 68 30.08 6.23 64.17
CA PRO A 68 29.30 7.28 63.48
C PRO A 68 29.81 8.75 63.75
N THR A 69 28.93 9.77 63.68
CA THR A 69 29.03 11.19 64.19
C THR A 69 29.74 12.24 63.29
N ARG A 70 29.45 13.56 63.32
CA ARG A 70 28.32 14.40 63.85
C ARG A 70 28.28 15.78 63.10
N PRO A 71 27.26 16.66 63.29
CA PRO A 71 27.04 17.88 62.48
C PRO A 71 27.27 19.24 63.20
N GLN A 72 27.10 20.34 62.43
CA GLN A 72 26.82 21.76 62.81
C GLN A 72 27.89 22.62 63.53
N ARG A 73 28.26 23.74 62.87
CA ARG A 73 28.31 25.17 63.31
C ARG A 73 28.84 26.01 62.12
N MET A 74 28.48 27.25 61.80
CA MET A 74 27.89 28.41 62.49
C MET A 74 28.87 29.32 63.27
N HIS A 75 29.54 30.24 62.54
CA HIS A 75 30.09 31.56 62.94
C HIS A 75 30.11 32.40 61.63
N ARG A 76 29.68 33.67 61.48
CA ARG A 76 29.50 34.89 62.32
C ARG A 76 30.74 35.81 62.34
N VAL A 77 30.49 37.12 62.18
CA VAL A 77 31.32 38.33 62.51
C VAL A 77 32.08 39.02 61.34
N LEU A 78 31.53 40.17 60.88
CA LEU A 78 32.18 41.45 60.42
C LEU A 78 33.18 41.43 59.22
N THR A 79 33.51 42.54 58.54
CA THR A 79 33.25 44.00 58.75
C THR A 79 33.18 44.77 57.42
N GLN A 80 32.37 45.85 57.37
CA GLN A 80 32.48 47.06 56.50
C GLN A 80 32.55 46.92 54.95
N GLY A 81 31.90 47.80 54.16
CA GLY A 81 31.03 48.92 54.52
C GLY A 81 30.66 49.82 53.32
N LYS A 82 29.93 50.92 53.60
CA LYS A 82 29.46 51.97 52.66
C LYS A 82 28.39 51.53 51.63
N GLU A 83 27.41 52.33 51.20
CA GLU A 83 26.72 53.55 51.69
C GLU A 83 25.57 53.85 50.69
N ALA A 84 24.36 54.27 51.15
CA ALA A 84 23.26 54.97 50.43
C ALA A 84 22.75 54.44 49.04
N GLN A 85 21.46 54.42 48.66
CA GLN A 85 20.41 55.44 48.64
C GLN A 85 20.82 56.71 47.84
N THR A 86 20.00 57.35 46.98
CA THR A 86 18.53 57.55 47.01
C THR A 86 17.99 57.99 45.62
N MET A 87 16.66 57.97 45.41
CA MET A 87 15.87 58.61 44.32
C MET A 87 16.01 58.01 42.89
N ALA A 88 15.05 57.99 41.95
CA ALA A 88 13.61 58.35 41.79
C ALA A 88 13.29 59.44 40.71
N LEU A 89 12.24 59.17 39.90
CA LEU A 89 11.56 60.01 38.87
C LEU A 89 12.33 60.36 37.56
N GLY A 90 11.62 60.42 36.39
CA GLY A 90 12.21 60.99 35.15
C GLY A 90 11.66 60.70 33.73
N PHE A 91 10.36 60.86 33.45
CA PHE A 91 9.75 61.31 32.17
C PHE A 91 10.29 60.92 30.73
N VAL A 92 9.46 60.19 29.96
CA VAL A 92 8.80 60.59 28.67
C VAL A 92 9.58 60.79 27.32
N ARG A 93 8.88 60.51 26.18
CA ARG A 93 9.13 60.86 24.72
C ARG A 93 10.15 59.99 23.93
N CYS A 94 10.07 59.78 22.60
CA CYS A 94 8.99 59.89 21.57
C CYS A 94 9.38 59.23 20.21
N PHE A 95 8.51 59.36 19.18
CA PHE A 95 8.63 58.95 17.74
C PHE A 95 8.49 57.43 17.46
N TYR A 96 7.56 56.92 16.65
CA TYR A 96 6.46 57.47 15.82
C TYR A 96 6.81 58.04 14.42
N CYS A 97 6.38 57.32 13.37
CA CYS A 97 6.13 57.79 11.99
C CYS A 97 5.42 56.67 11.18
N CYS A 98 4.58 56.88 10.16
CA CYS A 98 3.34 57.66 9.98
C CYS A 98 2.94 57.65 8.48
N PHE A 99 1.95 56.84 8.08
CA PHE A 99 1.12 56.97 6.85
C PHE A 99 -0.12 56.05 7.10
N HIS A 100 -1.41 56.43 7.27
CA HIS A 100 -2.28 57.52 6.77
C HIS A 100 -2.59 57.37 5.27
N PHE A 101 -3.83 57.34 4.72
CA PHE A 101 -5.26 57.62 5.11
C PHE A 101 -6.15 56.47 4.52
N THR A 102 -7.46 56.16 4.78
CA THR A 102 -8.61 56.49 5.68
C THR A 102 -9.65 55.33 5.53
N ARG A 103 -10.92 55.23 5.99
CA ARG A 103 -11.99 56.05 6.68
C ARG A 103 -12.96 55.05 7.42
N PRO A 104 -13.95 55.45 8.25
CA PRO A 104 -14.60 54.54 9.24
C PRO A 104 -16.11 54.25 9.07
N VAL A 105 -16.58 53.13 9.65
CA VAL A 105 -17.90 52.91 10.31
C VAL A 105 -17.73 51.90 11.46
N SER A 106 -18.62 51.95 12.49
CA SER A 106 -18.87 50.93 13.55
C SER A 106 -18.31 51.16 14.96
N LEU A 107 -18.56 52.33 15.56
CA LEU A 107 -18.30 52.56 17.00
C LEU A 107 -19.34 51.91 17.95
N ILE A 108 -20.44 51.37 17.42
CA ILE A 108 -21.59 50.87 18.20
C ILE A 108 -21.32 49.50 18.83
N LEU A 109 -20.58 48.63 18.13
CA LEU A 109 -20.34 47.24 18.58
C LEU A 109 -19.47 47.15 19.84
N LEU A 110 -18.56 48.12 20.04
CA LEU A 110 -17.66 48.17 21.21
C LEU A 110 -18.39 48.51 22.51
N MET A 111 -19.45 49.32 22.49
CA MET A 111 -20.21 49.64 23.71
C MET A 111 -21.05 48.46 24.22
N GLN A 112 -21.53 47.58 23.34
CA GLN A 112 -22.25 46.37 23.77
C GLN A 112 -21.34 45.37 24.49
N ILE A 113 -20.07 45.26 24.06
CA ILE A 113 -19.08 44.37 24.69
C ILE A 113 -18.73 44.84 26.11
N CYS A 114 -18.61 46.16 26.35
CA CYS A 114 -18.31 46.70 27.68
C CYS A 114 -19.47 46.62 28.69
N VAL A 115 -20.73 46.53 28.25
CA VAL A 115 -21.89 46.37 29.16
C VAL A 115 -22.06 44.90 29.59
N LEU A 116 -21.75 43.96 28.69
CA LEU A 116 -21.81 42.53 28.99
C LEU A 116 -20.71 42.03 29.93
N THR A 117 -19.57 42.72 30.03
CA THR A 117 -18.49 42.37 30.96
C THR A 117 -18.63 42.95 32.37
N TRP A 118 -19.58 43.87 32.61
CA TRP A 118 -19.80 44.47 33.94
C TRP A 118 -20.98 43.88 34.71
N LEU A 119 -21.88 43.16 34.03
CA LEU A 119 -23.05 42.50 34.64
C LEU A 119 -22.76 41.10 35.21
N THR A 120 -21.55 40.58 35.07
CA THR A 120 -21.16 39.23 35.51
C THR A 120 -20.51 39.14 36.89
N GLU A 121 -20.22 40.26 37.57
CA GLU A 121 -19.45 40.27 38.84
C GLU A 121 -20.28 40.49 40.13
N VAL A 122 -21.60 40.73 40.05
CA VAL A 122 -22.41 41.18 41.21
C VAL A 122 -23.41 40.14 41.74
N THR A 123 -23.63 39.00 41.05
CA THR A 123 -24.51 37.91 41.52
C THR A 123 -23.72 36.64 41.86
N GLY A 124 -23.07 36.65 43.03
CA GLY A 124 -22.28 35.54 43.54
C GLY A 124 -23.11 34.32 44.00
N LEU A 125 -23.60 33.53 43.04
CA LEU A 125 -24.17 32.19 43.28
C LEU A 125 -23.60 31.12 42.32
N ALA A 126 -22.34 31.28 41.93
CA ALA A 126 -21.55 30.20 41.33
C ALA A 126 -20.96 29.33 42.45
N GLY A 127 -21.52 28.13 42.64
CA GLY A 127 -20.95 27.16 43.58
C GLY A 127 -19.58 26.69 43.11
N ALA A 128 -18.59 26.72 44.01
CA ALA A 128 -17.29 26.11 43.74
C ALA A 128 -17.47 24.59 43.46
N PRO A 129 -16.71 23.99 42.52
CA PRO A 129 -16.73 22.56 42.33
C PRO A 129 -16.25 21.89 43.64
N PRO A 130 -16.95 20.88 44.20
CA PRO A 130 -16.58 20.36 45.51
C PRO A 130 -15.23 19.66 45.45
N GLU A 131 -14.28 20.08 46.28
CA GLU A 131 -12.90 19.56 46.29
C GLU A 131 -12.82 18.06 46.65
N GLY A 132 -13.88 17.48 47.24
CA GLY A 132 -14.02 16.03 47.46
C GLY A 132 -14.41 15.20 46.23
N THR A 133 -14.67 15.80 45.06
CA THR A 133 -15.19 15.08 43.87
C THR A 133 -14.20 14.15 43.20
N SER A 134 -12.89 14.38 43.30
CA SER A 134 -11.86 13.54 42.69
C SER A 134 -11.64 12.24 43.46
N GLU A 135 -11.44 12.33 44.79
CA GLU A 135 -11.22 11.16 45.66
C GLU A 135 -12.46 10.28 45.78
N ALA A 136 -13.66 10.87 45.85
CA ALA A 136 -14.91 10.12 45.83
C ALA A 136 -15.08 9.32 44.52
N ASN A 137 -14.77 9.92 43.37
CA ASN A 137 -14.78 9.22 42.07
C ASN A 137 -13.72 8.12 41.98
N ALA A 138 -12.53 8.33 42.55
CA ALA A 138 -11.48 7.32 42.61
C ALA A 138 -11.92 6.11 43.47
N SER A 139 -12.41 6.37 44.70
CA SER A 139 -12.93 5.34 45.61
C SER A 139 -14.08 4.55 44.98
N HIS A 140 -15.01 5.22 44.29
CA HIS A 140 -16.11 4.57 43.59
C HIS A 140 -15.63 3.66 42.44
N LYS A 141 -14.68 4.12 41.62
CA LYS A 141 -14.10 3.31 40.55
C LYS A 141 -13.35 2.07 41.06
N THR A 142 -12.62 2.19 42.17
CA THR A 142 -11.95 1.03 42.80
C THR A 142 -12.99 -0.01 43.26
N LYS A 143 -14.06 0.42 43.95
CA LYS A 143 -15.14 -0.48 44.38
C LYS A 143 -15.84 -1.18 43.21
N LEU A 144 -16.13 -0.47 42.13
CA LEU A 144 -16.70 -1.07 40.91
C LEU A 144 -15.75 -2.07 40.24
N PHE A 145 -14.44 -1.78 40.22
CA PHE A 145 -13.44 -2.71 39.66
C PHE A 145 -13.31 -3.98 40.51
N GLU A 146 -13.32 -3.87 41.85
CA GLU A 146 -13.28 -5.00 42.78
C GLU A 146 -14.55 -5.86 42.68
N ARG A 147 -15.74 -5.26 42.71
CA ARG A 147 -17.04 -5.93 42.52
C ARG A 147 -17.09 -6.65 41.15
N GLY A 148 -16.65 -5.96 40.09
CA GLY A 148 -16.58 -6.53 38.74
C GLY A 148 -15.62 -7.72 38.62
N SER A 149 -14.50 -7.69 39.35
CA SER A 149 -13.54 -8.81 39.42
C SER A 149 -14.15 -10.04 40.11
N GLN A 150 -14.96 -9.84 41.14
CA GLN A 150 -15.66 -10.92 41.84
C GLN A 150 -16.74 -11.55 40.96
N ILE A 151 -17.62 -10.75 40.37
CA ILE A 151 -18.69 -11.22 39.49
C ILE A 151 -18.11 -11.92 38.25
N TYR A 152 -17.08 -11.36 37.62
CA TYR A 152 -16.43 -12.01 36.47
C TYR A 152 -15.92 -13.42 36.82
N LYS A 153 -15.28 -13.58 37.99
CA LYS A 153 -14.78 -14.90 38.45
C LYS A 153 -15.90 -15.89 38.77
N GLN A 154 -17.06 -15.41 39.22
CA GLN A 154 -18.20 -16.24 39.60
C GLN A 154 -19.10 -16.62 38.43
N SER A 155 -19.29 -15.71 37.46
CA SER A 155 -20.37 -15.80 36.47
C SER A 155 -19.93 -15.61 35.00
N CYS A 156 -18.65 -15.31 34.73
CA CYS A 156 -18.16 -15.08 33.35
C CYS A 156 -16.90 -15.90 33.00
N GLN A 157 -16.08 -16.25 33.99
CA GLN A 157 -14.76 -16.88 33.77
C GLN A 157 -14.85 -18.30 33.20
N SER A 158 -15.94 -19.03 33.44
CA SER A 158 -16.20 -20.34 32.82
C SER A 158 -16.24 -20.24 31.29
N CYS A 159 -17.07 -19.33 30.76
CA CYS A 159 -17.36 -19.23 29.34
C CYS A 159 -16.37 -18.33 28.56
N HIS A 160 -15.62 -17.47 29.24
CA HIS A 160 -14.68 -16.52 28.62
C HIS A 160 -13.21 -16.71 29.05
N GLY A 161 -12.96 -17.71 29.90
CA GLY A 161 -11.64 -18.02 30.42
C GLY A 161 -11.08 -16.99 31.42
N GLU A 162 -9.99 -17.40 32.08
CA GLU A 162 -9.21 -16.55 32.97
C GLU A 162 -8.64 -15.35 32.21
N SER A 163 -8.82 -14.14 32.77
CA SER A 163 -8.43 -12.87 32.15
C SER A 163 -8.95 -12.67 30.72
N GLY A 164 -10.14 -13.20 30.42
CA GLY A 164 -10.80 -13.05 29.11
C GLY A 164 -10.05 -13.69 27.96
N ARG A 165 -9.27 -14.75 28.20
CA ARG A 165 -8.43 -15.40 27.16
C ARG A 165 -9.22 -16.26 26.17
N GLY A 166 -10.48 -16.55 26.45
CA GLY A 166 -11.29 -17.58 25.77
C GLY A 166 -11.21 -18.95 26.45
N SER A 167 -12.09 -19.86 26.04
CA SER A 167 -12.21 -21.24 26.52
C SER A 167 -12.67 -22.17 25.39
N GLU A 168 -12.06 -23.34 25.24
CA GLU A 168 -12.31 -24.27 24.14
C GLU A 168 -13.75 -24.80 24.10
N ASP A 169 -14.39 -25.00 25.27
CA ASP A 169 -15.76 -25.53 25.37
C ASP A 169 -16.88 -24.49 25.15
N HIS A 170 -16.54 -23.21 25.02
CA HIS A 170 -17.51 -22.10 24.89
C HIS A 170 -16.99 -21.03 23.91
N TYR A 171 -16.59 -19.85 24.39
CA TYR A 171 -16.07 -18.77 23.55
C TYR A 171 -14.55 -18.93 23.39
N GLU A 172 -14.10 -19.62 22.33
CA GLU A 172 -12.67 -19.83 22.03
C GLU A 172 -11.85 -18.52 21.98
N HIS A 173 -12.49 -17.41 21.62
CA HIS A 173 -11.82 -16.16 21.29
C HIS A 173 -11.71 -15.20 22.48
N ALA A 174 -10.53 -14.61 22.66
CA ALA A 174 -10.27 -13.67 23.73
C ALA A 174 -11.16 -12.42 23.69
N LEU A 175 -11.72 -12.04 24.84
CA LEU A 175 -12.55 -10.85 25.05
C LEU A 175 -11.74 -9.57 24.81
N THR A 176 -11.81 -9.03 23.60
CA THR A 176 -11.16 -7.77 23.25
C THR A 176 -11.99 -6.91 22.30
N GLY A 177 -11.81 -5.59 22.36
CA GLY A 177 -12.51 -4.65 21.49
C GLY A 177 -12.32 -3.18 21.89
N ASP A 178 -13.14 -2.29 21.33
CA ASP A 178 -13.08 -0.84 21.53
C ASP A 178 -14.44 -0.19 21.86
N LEU A 179 -15.34 -0.94 22.50
CA LEU A 179 -16.53 -0.37 23.16
C LEU A 179 -16.13 0.44 24.40
N SER A 180 -16.81 1.57 24.62
CA SER A 180 -16.72 2.30 25.88
C SER A 180 -17.25 1.47 27.05
N VAL A 181 -16.87 1.80 28.30
CA VAL A 181 -17.41 1.10 29.49
C VAL A 181 -18.94 1.11 29.50
N GLY A 182 -19.59 2.25 29.22
CA GLY A 182 -21.05 2.34 29.19
C GLY A 182 -21.70 1.54 28.05
N SER A 183 -21.05 1.47 26.88
CA SER A 183 -21.49 0.62 25.77
C SER A 183 -21.34 -0.88 26.10
N LEU A 184 -20.27 -1.24 26.82
CA LEU A 184 -20.02 -2.60 27.30
C LEU A 184 -21.00 -2.98 28.42
N THR A 185 -21.37 -2.07 29.32
CA THR A 185 -22.47 -2.24 30.29
C THR A 185 -23.79 -2.56 29.58
N GLN A 186 -24.13 -1.81 28.53
CA GLN A 186 -25.36 -2.03 27.74
C GLN A 186 -25.36 -3.35 26.97
N LEU A 187 -24.19 -3.82 26.51
CA LEU A 187 -24.06 -5.14 25.91
C LEU A 187 -24.25 -6.26 26.94
N ILE A 188 -23.54 -6.17 28.08
CA ILE A 188 -23.64 -7.15 29.17
C ILE A 188 -25.09 -7.26 29.66
N SER A 189 -25.74 -6.13 29.96
CA SER A 189 -27.14 -6.06 30.42
C SER A 189 -28.20 -6.51 29.39
N ARG A 190 -27.78 -7.04 28.23
CA ARG A 190 -28.67 -7.55 27.16
C ARG A 190 -28.35 -8.99 26.75
N THR A 191 -27.16 -9.51 27.05
CA THR A 191 -26.67 -10.79 26.49
C THR A 191 -25.86 -11.63 27.48
N MET A 192 -25.75 -11.25 28.76
CA MET A 192 -24.87 -11.92 29.73
C MET A 192 -25.48 -11.91 31.15
N PRO A 193 -25.49 -13.06 31.87
CA PRO A 193 -25.27 -14.43 31.39
C PRO A 193 -26.10 -14.82 30.17
N GLU A 194 -25.63 -15.83 29.43
CA GLU A 194 -26.29 -16.31 28.21
C GLU A 194 -27.59 -17.07 28.52
N ASP A 195 -27.61 -17.83 29.63
CA ASP A 195 -28.79 -18.56 30.11
C ASP A 195 -29.80 -17.68 30.87
N ASP A 196 -29.37 -16.51 31.38
CA ASP A 196 -30.17 -15.58 32.17
C ASP A 196 -29.58 -14.15 32.09
N ALA A 197 -30.04 -13.37 31.13
CA ALA A 197 -29.54 -12.00 30.90
C ALA A 197 -30.01 -10.98 31.96
N ASP A 198 -31.04 -11.29 32.76
CA ASP A 198 -31.53 -10.40 33.82
C ASP A 198 -30.66 -10.50 35.10
N ALA A 199 -29.84 -11.56 35.22
CA ALA A 199 -28.95 -11.78 36.37
C ALA A 199 -27.73 -10.82 36.45
N CYS A 200 -27.38 -10.10 35.38
CA CYS A 200 -26.27 -9.13 35.39
C CYS A 200 -26.65 -7.81 34.70
N ILE A 201 -27.44 -7.01 35.41
CA ILE A 201 -27.97 -5.72 34.96
C ILE A 201 -27.46 -4.54 35.82
N GLY A 202 -27.64 -3.31 35.34
CA GLY A 202 -27.45 -2.10 36.14
C GLY A 202 -26.02 -1.91 36.68
N GLU A 203 -25.88 -1.82 38.01
CA GLU A 203 -24.57 -1.65 38.65
C GLU A 203 -23.64 -2.85 38.46
N ASP A 204 -24.17 -4.08 38.45
CA ASP A 204 -23.35 -5.29 38.32
C ASP A 204 -22.78 -5.40 36.90
N ALA A 205 -23.60 -5.13 35.88
CA ALA A 205 -23.12 -4.95 34.51
C ALA A 205 -22.06 -3.84 34.39
N ALA A 206 -22.24 -2.72 35.10
CA ALA A 206 -21.28 -1.61 35.10
C ALA A 206 -19.97 -1.95 35.82
N ALA A 207 -20.03 -2.74 36.89
CA ALA A 207 -18.88 -3.26 37.61
C ALA A 207 -18.09 -4.23 36.72
N VAL A 208 -18.74 -5.23 36.13
CA VAL A 208 -18.11 -6.19 35.19
C VAL A 208 -17.53 -5.47 33.98
N ALA A 209 -18.28 -4.55 33.34
CA ALA A 209 -17.78 -3.75 32.23
C ALA A 209 -16.52 -2.96 32.61
N THR A 210 -16.50 -2.33 33.80
CA THR A 210 -15.34 -1.59 34.32
C THR A 210 -14.13 -2.50 34.51
N TYR A 211 -14.32 -3.67 35.14
CA TYR A 211 -13.26 -4.65 35.36
C TYR A 211 -12.72 -5.21 34.04
N VAL A 212 -13.58 -5.69 33.14
CA VAL A 212 -13.22 -6.28 31.84
C VAL A 212 -12.47 -5.27 30.96
N HIS A 213 -13.03 -4.07 30.80
CA HIS A 213 -12.46 -2.99 30.00
C HIS A 213 -11.05 -2.60 30.51
N ALA A 214 -10.89 -2.41 31.83
CA ALA A 214 -9.64 -2.01 32.42
C ALA A 214 -8.59 -3.13 32.46
N SER A 215 -9.00 -4.40 32.62
CA SER A 215 -8.09 -5.53 32.87
C SER A 215 -7.51 -6.16 31.60
N PHE A 216 -8.30 -6.35 30.53
CA PHE A 216 -7.83 -7.06 29.33
C PHE A 216 -8.51 -6.65 28.02
N TYR A 217 -9.76 -6.16 28.05
CA TYR A 217 -10.54 -5.95 26.83
C TYR A 217 -10.10 -4.75 25.97
N SER A 218 -9.84 -3.60 26.62
CA SER A 218 -9.47 -2.36 25.92
C SER A 218 -8.06 -2.42 25.35
N GLU A 219 -7.78 -1.62 24.31
CA GLU A 219 -6.43 -1.54 23.75
C GLU A 219 -5.36 -1.15 24.78
N ALA A 220 -5.66 -0.17 25.63
CA ALA A 220 -4.76 0.24 26.71
C ALA A 220 -4.47 -0.91 27.70
N ALA A 221 -5.43 -1.81 27.94
CA ALA A 221 -5.20 -3.02 28.74
C ALA A 221 -4.33 -4.03 27.99
N ARG A 222 -4.63 -4.31 26.72
CA ARG A 222 -3.82 -5.21 25.86
C ARG A 222 -2.36 -4.76 25.76
N VAL A 223 -2.12 -3.46 25.58
CA VAL A 223 -0.76 -2.87 25.48
C VAL A 223 -0.01 -2.92 26.81
N ARG A 224 -0.68 -2.78 27.98
CA ARG A 224 -0.01 -3.01 29.27
C ARG A 224 0.33 -4.48 29.49
N ASN A 225 -0.60 -5.39 29.19
CA ASN A 225 -0.45 -6.82 29.48
C ASN A 225 0.52 -7.53 28.52
N ARG A 226 0.56 -7.08 27.26
CA ARG A 226 1.41 -7.63 26.18
C ARG A 226 1.94 -6.48 25.31
N PRO A 227 2.89 -5.66 25.81
CA PRO A 227 3.41 -4.50 25.08
C PRO A 227 4.03 -4.92 23.74
N PRO A 228 3.53 -4.41 22.61
CA PRO A 228 4.08 -4.72 21.30
C PRO A 228 5.54 -4.31 21.19
N ARG A 229 6.34 -5.12 20.49
CA ARG A 229 7.78 -4.90 20.27
C ARG A 229 8.08 -4.98 18.78
N ILE A 230 9.07 -4.21 18.35
CA ILE A 230 9.61 -4.33 16.98
C ILE A 230 10.24 -5.72 16.85
N ALA A 231 9.66 -6.54 15.97
CA ALA A 231 10.16 -7.88 15.70
C ALA A 231 11.22 -7.83 14.60
N MET A 232 12.28 -8.62 14.74
CA MET A 232 13.21 -8.91 13.64
C MET A 232 12.46 -9.64 12.52
N SER A 233 12.63 -9.18 11.28
CA SER A 233 11.98 -9.76 10.10
C SER A 233 12.95 -9.79 8.93
N ARG A 234 12.83 -10.81 8.07
CA ARG A 234 13.46 -10.79 6.74
C ARG A 234 12.75 -9.78 5.83
N LEU A 235 13.36 -9.46 4.70
CA LEU A 235 12.70 -8.81 3.56
C LEU A 235 11.45 -9.62 3.16
N THR A 236 10.33 -8.94 2.90
CA THR A 236 9.20 -9.51 2.16
C THR A 236 9.59 -9.83 0.71
N GLY A 237 8.79 -10.59 -0.02
CA GLY A 237 9.01 -10.87 -1.44
C GLY A 237 9.04 -9.60 -2.30
N GLN A 238 8.17 -8.62 -2.00
CA GLN A 238 8.21 -7.31 -2.65
C GLN A 238 9.48 -6.52 -2.28
N GLN A 239 9.92 -6.59 -1.01
CA GLN A 239 11.14 -5.92 -0.57
C GLN A 239 12.42 -6.52 -1.17
N LEU A 240 12.44 -7.84 -1.36
CA LEU A 240 13.50 -8.54 -2.08
C LEU A 240 13.57 -8.06 -3.54
N ARG A 241 12.42 -7.99 -4.23
CA ARG A 241 12.35 -7.48 -5.62
C ARG A 241 12.87 -6.05 -5.76
N GLN A 242 12.42 -5.14 -4.90
CA GLN A 242 12.88 -3.74 -4.96
C GLN A 242 14.37 -3.63 -4.60
N SER A 243 14.83 -4.33 -3.55
CA SER A 243 16.25 -4.32 -3.14
C SER A 243 17.17 -4.83 -4.25
N ILE A 244 16.77 -5.87 -4.98
CA ILE A 244 17.55 -6.44 -6.10
C ILE A 244 17.53 -5.53 -7.33
N ALA A 245 16.40 -4.90 -7.66
CA ALA A 245 16.32 -3.92 -8.74
C ALA A 245 17.15 -2.65 -8.45
N ASP A 246 17.23 -2.23 -7.19
CA ASP A 246 18.08 -1.11 -6.75
C ASP A 246 19.57 -1.46 -6.63
N LEU A 247 19.90 -2.71 -6.30
CA LEU A 247 21.28 -3.22 -6.34
C LEU A 247 21.82 -3.22 -7.78
N TYR A 248 20.99 -3.55 -8.77
CA TYR A 248 21.30 -3.37 -10.18
C TYR A 248 21.44 -1.86 -10.53
N GLY A 249 20.45 -1.04 -10.15
CA GLY A 249 20.40 0.39 -10.48
C GLY A 249 21.58 1.22 -9.96
N HIS A 250 22.22 0.82 -8.85
CA HIS A 250 23.45 1.44 -8.35
C HIS A 250 24.57 1.48 -9.42
N PHE A 251 24.65 0.48 -10.29
CA PHE A 251 25.68 0.38 -11.34
C PHE A 251 25.33 1.11 -12.64
N THR A 252 24.15 1.74 -12.74
CA THR A 252 23.63 2.30 -13.99
C THR A 252 23.48 3.83 -13.90
N LYS A 253 22.27 4.39 -14.07
CA LYS A 253 21.96 5.78 -13.73
C LYS A 253 21.15 5.79 -12.43
N PRO A 254 21.22 6.84 -11.59
CA PRO A 254 20.26 7.03 -10.52
C PRO A 254 18.81 6.97 -11.05
N PRO A 255 17.86 6.36 -10.31
CA PRO A 255 16.44 6.44 -10.65
C PRO A 255 16.01 7.91 -10.80
N ALA A 256 15.21 8.18 -11.82
CA ALA A 256 14.70 9.51 -12.13
C ALA A 256 13.21 9.44 -12.50
N THR A 257 12.48 10.49 -12.12
CA THR A 257 11.08 10.71 -12.44
C THR A 257 10.94 11.78 -13.52
N SER A 258 9.96 11.64 -14.40
CA SER A 258 9.57 12.67 -15.38
C SER A 258 8.05 12.83 -15.43
N ASP A 259 7.58 14.03 -15.73
CA ASP A 259 6.17 14.35 -15.94
C ASP A 259 5.79 14.32 -17.43
N GLN A 260 6.76 14.13 -18.32
CA GLN A 260 6.51 13.91 -19.75
C GLN A 260 5.80 12.57 -19.99
N ARG A 261 4.91 12.52 -20.99
CA ARG A 261 4.12 11.32 -21.33
C ARG A 261 4.10 11.05 -22.82
N GLY A 262 3.91 9.78 -23.19
CA GLY A 262 4.05 9.28 -24.55
C GLY A 262 5.44 8.69 -24.82
N ILE A 263 5.75 8.45 -26.08
CA ILE A 263 6.97 7.77 -26.53
C ILE A 263 7.69 8.63 -27.59
N LYS A 264 9.01 8.78 -27.50
CA LYS A 264 9.77 9.58 -28.45
C LYS A 264 9.98 8.78 -29.73
N ALA A 265 9.75 9.41 -30.88
CA ALA A 265 9.73 8.78 -32.20
C ALA A 265 10.61 9.54 -33.19
N ALA A 266 11.49 8.82 -33.88
CA ALA A 266 12.41 9.32 -34.89
C ALA A 266 12.14 8.62 -36.23
N TYR A 267 11.80 9.38 -37.26
CA TYR A 267 11.39 8.88 -38.58
C TYR A 267 12.50 9.13 -39.61
N TYR A 268 12.92 8.09 -40.32
CA TYR A 268 14.03 8.12 -41.27
C TYR A 268 13.58 7.70 -42.69
N ARG A 269 14.02 8.45 -43.71
CA ARG A 269 13.73 8.17 -45.14
C ARG A 269 14.51 6.99 -45.73
N GLY A 270 15.36 6.36 -44.93
CA GLY A 270 16.21 5.23 -45.31
C GLY A 270 16.05 4.07 -44.33
N THR A 271 16.99 3.12 -44.38
CA THR A 271 16.94 1.90 -43.57
C THR A 271 17.86 1.95 -42.35
N SER A 272 18.43 3.12 -42.03
CA SER A 272 19.44 3.29 -40.97
C SER A 272 19.14 4.48 -40.04
N ARG A 273 19.71 4.48 -38.83
CA ARG A 273 19.57 5.57 -37.84
C ARG A 273 20.49 6.78 -38.12
N LYS A 274 20.91 7.01 -39.37
CA LYS A 274 21.79 8.14 -39.75
C LYS A 274 21.10 9.49 -39.60
N SER A 275 21.85 10.50 -39.14
CA SER A 275 21.37 11.89 -39.05
C SER A 275 20.92 12.48 -40.40
N GLU A 276 21.61 12.14 -41.48
CA GLU A 276 21.28 12.56 -42.86
C GLU A 276 20.06 11.82 -43.48
N GLU A 277 19.55 10.80 -42.81
CA GLU A 277 18.31 10.08 -43.17
C GLU A 277 17.11 10.50 -42.29
N LEU A 278 17.34 11.14 -41.14
CA LEU A 278 16.29 11.63 -40.24
C LEU A 278 15.43 12.70 -40.93
N GLN A 279 14.10 12.61 -40.79
CA GLN A 279 13.14 13.58 -41.33
C GLN A 279 12.44 14.36 -40.21
N ILE A 280 12.03 13.67 -39.14
CA ILE A 280 11.34 14.31 -38.01
C ILE A 280 11.57 13.51 -36.71
N ASN A 281 11.74 14.24 -35.60
CA ASN A 281 11.56 13.75 -34.25
C ASN A 281 10.23 14.28 -33.71
N ARG A 282 9.43 13.45 -33.05
CA ARG A 282 8.23 13.88 -32.31
C ARG A 282 8.01 12.99 -31.07
N VAL A 283 6.98 13.30 -30.28
CA VAL A 283 6.45 12.39 -29.26
C VAL A 283 5.10 11.88 -29.75
N ASP A 284 4.94 10.56 -29.83
CA ASP A 284 3.66 9.91 -30.06
C ASP A 284 2.98 9.64 -28.71
N ASN A 285 1.66 9.83 -28.62
CA ASN A 285 0.93 9.60 -27.37
C ASN A 285 0.91 8.10 -26.97
N VAL A 286 0.75 7.22 -27.96
CA VAL A 286 0.79 5.75 -27.85
C VAL A 286 1.36 5.15 -29.12
N LEU A 287 1.85 3.91 -29.08
CA LEU A 287 2.32 3.19 -30.27
C LEU A 287 1.19 2.28 -30.81
N ASN A 288 0.36 2.83 -31.69
CA ASN A 288 -0.70 2.11 -32.40
C ASN A 288 -0.98 2.78 -33.75
N PHE A 289 -0.38 2.26 -34.83
CA PHE A 289 -0.39 2.87 -36.16
C PHE A 289 -0.73 1.86 -37.27
N ASP A 290 -1.67 2.24 -38.14
CA ASP A 290 -1.85 1.63 -39.47
C ASP A 290 -1.52 2.70 -40.52
N PHE A 291 -0.37 2.54 -41.19
CA PHE A 291 0.04 3.42 -42.28
C PHE A 291 -0.51 2.94 -43.64
N GLY A 292 -1.12 1.76 -43.70
CA GLY A 292 -1.54 1.11 -44.94
C GLY A 292 -0.39 1.03 -45.95
N THR A 293 -0.61 1.53 -47.16
CA THR A 293 0.45 1.71 -48.18
C THR A 293 0.86 3.17 -48.37
N LYS A 294 0.60 4.04 -47.38
CA LYS A 294 0.99 5.45 -47.37
C LYS A 294 2.32 5.61 -46.61
N PRO A 295 3.09 6.69 -46.84
CA PRO A 295 4.26 6.97 -46.03
C PRO A 295 3.84 7.44 -44.62
N PRO A 296 4.66 7.21 -43.58
CA PRO A 296 4.28 7.51 -42.20
C PRO A 296 4.28 9.02 -41.88
N VAL A 297 5.05 9.79 -42.66
CA VAL A 297 5.06 11.25 -42.75
C VAL A 297 5.39 11.65 -44.19
N GLU A 298 5.11 12.91 -44.56
CA GLU A 298 5.45 13.43 -45.88
C GLU A 298 6.98 13.41 -46.14
N GLY A 299 7.38 13.27 -47.41
CA GLY A 299 8.80 13.20 -47.82
C GLY A 299 9.48 11.82 -47.72
N ILE A 300 8.82 10.81 -47.16
CA ILE A 300 9.35 9.43 -47.06
C ILE A 300 8.84 8.52 -48.19
N ASP A 301 9.67 7.60 -48.72
CA ASP A 301 9.23 6.52 -49.63
C ASP A 301 8.39 5.49 -48.85
N PRO A 302 7.09 5.28 -49.14
CA PRO A 302 6.26 4.29 -48.45
C PRO A 302 6.78 2.84 -48.58
N GLN A 303 7.68 2.56 -49.53
CA GLN A 303 8.27 1.24 -49.71
C GLN A 303 9.53 1.00 -48.86
N SER A 304 10.19 2.05 -48.35
CA SER A 304 11.51 1.93 -47.71
C SER A 304 11.76 3.00 -46.65
N TYR A 305 11.57 2.66 -45.38
CA TYR A 305 11.79 3.59 -44.26
C TYR A 305 12.02 2.87 -42.92
N LEU A 306 12.60 3.60 -41.96
CA LEU A 306 12.79 3.16 -40.59
C LEU A 306 12.12 4.14 -39.63
N ILE A 307 11.38 3.60 -38.66
CA ILE A 307 10.90 4.36 -37.49
C ILE A 307 11.58 3.76 -36.26
N HIS A 308 12.18 4.63 -35.46
CA HIS A 308 12.77 4.26 -34.19
C HIS A 308 12.02 4.94 -33.06
N TRP A 309 11.55 4.15 -32.09
CA TRP A 309 10.90 4.62 -30.88
C TRP A 309 11.77 4.35 -29.66
N GLU A 310 11.89 5.33 -28.77
CA GLU A 310 12.64 5.26 -27.51
C GLU A 310 11.83 5.87 -26.36
N GLY A 311 12.00 5.33 -25.15
CA GLY A 311 11.29 5.78 -23.95
C GLY A 311 11.38 4.77 -22.81
N SER A 312 10.56 4.97 -21.78
CA SER A 312 10.47 4.10 -20.60
C SER A 312 9.02 3.74 -20.24
N LEU A 313 8.78 2.48 -19.88
CA LEU A 313 7.46 1.96 -19.48
C LEU A 313 7.30 2.02 -17.95
N LYS A 314 6.49 2.95 -17.43
CA LYS A 314 6.11 3.04 -16.01
C LYS A 314 5.11 1.94 -15.65
N VAL A 315 5.35 1.23 -14.55
CA VAL A 315 4.55 0.08 -14.09
C VAL A 315 3.88 0.36 -12.73
N ASP A 316 2.56 0.17 -12.65
CA ASP A 316 1.74 0.53 -11.48
C ASP A 316 1.13 -0.67 -10.70
N LYS A 317 1.30 -1.91 -11.18
CA LYS A 317 0.94 -3.16 -10.47
C LYS A 317 2.13 -4.13 -10.56
N THR A 318 2.54 -4.74 -9.45
CA THR A 318 3.57 -5.80 -9.47
C THR A 318 2.92 -7.09 -10.00
N GLY A 319 3.58 -7.81 -10.91
CA GLY A 319 3.11 -9.13 -11.36
C GLY A 319 3.62 -9.53 -12.75
N ARG A 320 3.05 -10.61 -13.29
CA ARG A 320 3.28 -11.03 -14.69
C ARG A 320 2.49 -10.13 -15.65
N TYR A 321 3.22 -9.48 -16.55
CA TYR A 321 2.69 -8.79 -17.73
C TYR A 321 2.92 -9.66 -18.96
N GLN A 322 2.02 -9.60 -19.94
CA GLN A 322 2.33 -9.99 -21.31
C GLN A 322 2.55 -8.72 -22.14
N ILE A 323 3.74 -8.54 -22.70
CA ILE A 323 4.02 -7.51 -23.70
C ILE A 323 3.70 -8.09 -25.07
N VAL A 324 2.97 -7.34 -25.89
CA VAL A 324 2.42 -7.79 -27.17
C VAL A 324 2.77 -6.75 -28.23
N LEU A 325 3.80 -7.04 -29.04
CA LEU A 325 4.20 -6.22 -30.17
C LEU A 325 3.63 -6.83 -31.44
N ARG A 326 2.78 -6.09 -32.16
CA ARG A 326 2.29 -6.47 -33.48
C ARG A 326 2.99 -5.65 -34.55
N SER A 327 3.38 -6.28 -35.66
CA SER A 327 4.07 -5.65 -36.77
C SER A 327 3.92 -6.45 -38.07
N THR A 328 3.39 -5.82 -39.12
CA THR A 328 3.40 -6.40 -40.49
C THR A 328 4.72 -6.18 -41.24
N CYS A 329 5.75 -5.66 -40.56
CA CYS A 329 7.10 -5.43 -41.09
C CYS A 329 8.17 -6.01 -40.15
N SER A 330 9.45 -5.84 -40.52
CA SER A 330 10.58 -6.12 -39.62
C SER A 330 10.47 -5.25 -38.37
N CYS A 331 10.59 -5.84 -37.19
CA CYS A 331 10.53 -5.10 -35.92
C CYS A 331 11.41 -5.75 -34.86
N MET A 332 12.04 -4.95 -34.00
CA MET A 332 12.88 -5.41 -32.89
C MET A 332 12.57 -4.57 -31.65
N MET A 333 12.62 -5.17 -30.47
CA MET A 333 12.37 -4.51 -29.19
C MET A 333 13.40 -4.94 -28.14
N GLU A 334 14.11 -3.97 -27.58
CA GLU A 334 14.93 -4.11 -26.37
C GLU A 334 14.15 -3.65 -25.14
N PHE A 335 14.42 -4.22 -23.96
CA PHE A 335 13.66 -3.89 -22.74
C PHE A 335 14.45 -4.04 -21.42
N GLY A 336 14.36 -3.03 -20.56
CA GLY A 336 14.96 -2.98 -19.22
C GLY A 336 16.45 -2.62 -19.20
N SER A 337 17.22 -2.99 -20.22
CA SER A 337 18.56 -2.47 -20.50
C SER A 337 18.74 -2.37 -22.01
N ARG A 338 19.58 -1.44 -22.46
CA ARG A 338 20.11 -1.48 -23.83
C ARG A 338 20.82 -2.82 -24.08
N ASN A 339 20.74 -3.29 -25.32
CA ASN A 339 21.13 -4.61 -25.82
C ASN A 339 20.36 -5.82 -25.23
N ARG A 340 19.38 -5.62 -24.33
CA ARG A 340 18.58 -6.75 -23.79
C ARG A 340 17.35 -6.99 -24.68
N GLU A 341 17.53 -7.80 -25.73
CA GLU A 341 16.45 -8.16 -26.66
C GLU A 341 15.28 -8.85 -25.93
N LEU A 342 14.06 -8.32 -26.10
CA LEU A 342 12.81 -8.94 -25.67
C LEU A 342 12.11 -9.62 -26.86
N ILE A 343 12.10 -8.95 -28.02
CA ILE A 343 11.48 -9.43 -29.26
C ILE A 343 12.41 -9.13 -30.44
N ASN A 344 12.79 -10.16 -31.19
CA ASN A 344 13.57 -10.02 -32.42
C ASN A 344 12.80 -10.61 -33.62
N ASN A 345 12.38 -9.72 -34.52
CA ASN A 345 11.85 -10.04 -35.84
C ASN A 345 12.60 -9.23 -36.91
N HIS A 346 13.94 -9.29 -36.88
CA HIS A 346 14.79 -8.63 -37.90
C HIS A 346 14.58 -9.20 -39.31
N VAL A 347 14.25 -10.50 -39.41
CA VAL A 347 13.99 -11.20 -40.67
C VAL A 347 12.52 -11.61 -40.69
N GLN A 348 11.69 -10.75 -41.27
CA GLN A 348 10.25 -10.94 -41.34
C GLN A 348 9.89 -12.27 -42.05
N SER A 349 9.37 -13.22 -41.28
CA SER A 349 8.75 -14.43 -41.82
C SER A 349 7.34 -14.15 -42.32
N GLU A 350 6.88 -14.90 -43.32
CA GLU A 350 5.46 -14.89 -43.69
C GLU A 350 4.60 -15.49 -42.57
N GLY A 351 3.38 -14.97 -42.38
CA GLY A 351 2.44 -15.45 -41.36
C GLY A 351 2.79 -15.18 -39.90
N ARG A 352 3.81 -14.37 -39.58
CA ARG A 352 4.14 -13.96 -38.20
C ARG A 352 4.17 -12.44 -38.05
N ASP A 353 3.05 -11.88 -37.57
CA ASP A 353 2.87 -10.46 -37.28
C ASP A 353 2.52 -10.13 -35.81
N GLU A 354 2.29 -11.13 -34.94
CA GLU A 354 2.19 -10.94 -33.48
C GLU A 354 3.38 -11.56 -32.73
N PHE A 355 3.95 -10.80 -31.79
CA PHE A 355 5.04 -11.23 -30.92
C PHE A 355 4.69 -10.98 -29.45
N ARG A 356 4.47 -12.07 -28.72
CA ARG A 356 4.04 -12.07 -27.31
C ARG A 356 5.18 -12.51 -26.40
N ARG A 357 5.36 -11.83 -25.27
CA ARG A 357 6.37 -12.13 -24.23
C ARG A 357 5.80 -11.94 -22.85
N GLU A 358 5.89 -12.96 -21.99
CA GLU A 358 5.55 -12.82 -20.58
C GLU A 358 6.78 -12.40 -19.78
N ILE A 359 6.64 -11.36 -18.95
CA ILE A 359 7.70 -10.85 -18.08
C ILE A 359 7.10 -10.41 -16.74
N PHE A 360 7.77 -10.73 -15.64
CA PHE A 360 7.42 -10.21 -14.32
C PHE A 360 7.96 -8.80 -14.16
N LEU A 361 7.10 -7.82 -13.87
CA LEU A 361 7.47 -6.42 -13.64
C LEU A 361 7.10 -5.99 -12.22
N THR A 362 7.81 -4.99 -11.69
CA THR A 362 7.62 -4.50 -10.30
C THR A 362 7.06 -3.08 -10.32
N ALA A 363 6.04 -2.82 -9.49
CA ALA A 363 5.41 -1.50 -9.42
C ALA A 363 6.39 -0.42 -8.92
N GLY A 364 6.20 0.80 -9.42
CA GLY A 364 7.05 1.95 -9.09
C GLY A 364 8.41 1.95 -9.80
N ARG A 365 8.55 1.14 -10.85
CA ARG A 365 9.71 1.15 -11.77
C ARG A 365 9.28 1.70 -13.13
N ALA A 366 10.25 2.27 -13.83
CA ALA A 366 10.14 2.60 -15.24
C ALA A 366 11.21 1.82 -16.00
N TYR A 367 10.80 1.03 -16.99
CA TYR A 367 11.70 0.13 -17.74
C TYR A 367 12.06 0.77 -19.08
N PRO A 368 13.32 1.14 -19.34
CA PRO A 368 13.73 1.71 -20.63
C PRO A 368 13.54 0.69 -21.75
N PHE A 369 13.11 1.14 -22.93
CA PHE A 369 12.89 0.27 -24.08
C PHE A 369 13.15 1.00 -25.41
N GLU A 370 13.65 0.26 -26.40
CA GLU A 370 13.89 0.75 -27.76
C GLU A 370 13.13 -0.16 -28.74
N ILE A 371 12.36 0.41 -29.68
CA ILE A 371 11.67 -0.33 -30.75
C ILE A 371 12.14 0.19 -32.10
N SER A 372 12.64 -0.71 -32.96
CA SER A 372 13.07 -0.38 -34.32
C SER A 372 12.19 -1.09 -35.34
N PHE A 373 11.33 -0.33 -36.02
CA PHE A 373 10.42 -0.78 -37.08
C PHE A 373 11.01 -0.42 -38.45
N LEU A 374 11.07 -1.40 -39.35
CA LEU A 374 11.79 -1.26 -40.62
C LEU A 374 10.95 -1.79 -41.78
N GLN A 375 10.41 -0.87 -42.58
CA GLN A 375 9.80 -1.17 -43.86
C GLN A 375 10.88 -1.31 -44.92
N ARG A 376 11.04 -2.51 -45.49
CA ARG A 376 11.94 -2.78 -46.62
C ARG A 376 11.17 -2.89 -47.94
N LYS A 377 11.76 -2.39 -49.03
CA LYS A 377 11.22 -2.46 -50.40
C LYS A 377 11.22 -3.90 -50.89
N ARG A 378 10.08 -4.39 -51.40
CA ARG A 378 9.94 -5.77 -51.92
C ARG A 378 9.96 -5.81 -53.44
N LYS A 379 10.33 -6.97 -54.01
CA LYS A 379 10.13 -7.29 -55.44
C LYS A 379 8.68 -7.71 -55.76
N THR A 380 7.94 -8.14 -54.74
CA THR A 380 6.52 -8.47 -54.80
C THR A 380 5.67 -7.30 -54.30
N LYS A 381 4.33 -7.40 -54.38
CA LYS A 381 3.41 -6.38 -53.86
C LYS A 381 3.77 -6.03 -52.40
N GLN A 382 3.92 -4.73 -52.14
CA GLN A 382 4.22 -4.23 -50.80
C GLN A 382 3.04 -4.52 -49.85
N PRO A 383 3.26 -5.19 -48.70
CA PRO A 383 2.22 -5.36 -47.68
C PRO A 383 1.91 -4.01 -47.01
N PRO A 384 0.71 -3.84 -46.41
CA PRO A 384 0.42 -2.66 -45.61
C PRO A 384 1.28 -2.63 -44.35
N ALA A 385 1.82 -1.46 -44.01
CA ALA A 385 2.69 -1.24 -42.86
C ALA A 385 1.87 -0.86 -41.62
N ARG A 386 1.91 -1.72 -40.60
CA ARG A 386 1.16 -1.58 -39.35
C ARG A 386 2.03 -1.98 -38.17
N VAL A 387 1.89 -1.27 -37.04
CA VAL A 387 2.59 -1.61 -35.80
C VAL A 387 1.79 -1.16 -34.58
N SER A 388 1.71 -2.00 -33.55
CA SER A 388 1.12 -1.62 -32.26
C SER A 388 1.80 -2.31 -31.09
N LEU A 389 1.85 -1.60 -29.95
CA LEU A 389 2.37 -2.10 -28.68
C LEU A 389 1.24 -2.15 -27.66
N SER A 390 0.83 -3.37 -27.33
CA SER A 390 -0.18 -3.68 -26.33
C SER A 390 0.43 -4.41 -25.15
N TRP A 391 -0.30 -4.44 -24.03
CA TRP A 391 0.01 -5.29 -22.89
C TRP A 391 -1.22 -6.00 -22.34
N ILE A 392 -1.00 -7.09 -21.60
CA ILE A 392 -1.94 -7.62 -20.62
C ILE A 392 -1.31 -7.39 -19.23
N PRO A 393 -1.85 -6.48 -18.41
CA PRO A 393 -1.37 -6.28 -17.04
C PRO A 393 -1.86 -7.40 -16.10
N PRO A 394 -1.27 -7.57 -14.91
CA PRO A 394 -1.63 -8.66 -13.99
C PRO A 394 -3.11 -8.59 -13.61
N SER A 395 -3.87 -9.66 -13.90
CA SER A 395 -5.33 -9.72 -13.73
C SER A 395 -6.13 -8.67 -14.52
N GLY A 396 -5.55 -8.11 -15.59
CA GLY A 396 -6.24 -7.29 -16.57
C GLY A 396 -6.55 -8.05 -17.85
N ILE A 397 -6.92 -7.30 -18.88
CA ILE A 397 -7.19 -7.77 -20.23
C ILE A 397 -6.34 -6.96 -21.22
N GLU A 398 -6.26 -7.41 -22.47
CA GLU A 398 -5.37 -6.79 -23.44
C GLU A 398 -5.80 -5.39 -23.87
N GLU A 399 -4.86 -4.45 -23.82
CA GLU A 399 -5.04 -3.07 -24.25
C GLU A 399 -3.75 -2.51 -24.87
N VAL A 400 -3.87 -1.51 -25.76
CA VAL A 400 -2.73 -0.67 -26.18
C VAL A 400 -2.15 -0.01 -24.93
N ILE A 401 -0.82 0.05 -24.79
CA ILE A 401 -0.20 0.62 -23.59
C ILE A 401 -0.62 2.09 -23.44
N PRO A 402 -1.25 2.49 -22.30
CA PRO A 402 -1.76 3.85 -22.12
C PRO A 402 -0.66 4.93 -22.08
N GLN A 403 -1.01 6.15 -22.49
CA GLN A 403 -0.07 7.28 -22.53
C GLN A 403 0.52 7.61 -21.15
N GLU A 404 -0.27 7.45 -20.08
CA GLU A 404 0.16 7.64 -18.70
C GLU A 404 1.27 6.67 -18.24
N ASN A 405 1.40 5.51 -18.91
CA ASN A 405 2.43 4.51 -18.66
C ASN A 405 3.67 4.67 -19.56
N LEU A 406 3.62 5.54 -20.57
CA LEU A 406 4.72 5.80 -21.49
C LEU A 406 5.43 7.11 -21.10
N ILE A 407 6.75 7.08 -20.96
CA ILE A 407 7.60 8.24 -20.72
C ILE A 407 8.57 8.38 -21.92
N PRO A 408 8.70 9.55 -22.57
CA PRO A 408 9.50 9.70 -23.80
C PRO A 408 11.03 9.78 -23.52
N GLU A 409 11.42 9.76 -22.25
CA GLU A 409 12.82 9.77 -21.81
C GLU A 409 13.35 8.34 -21.59
N GLN A 410 14.60 8.09 -21.98
CA GLN A 410 15.35 6.88 -21.63
C GLN A 410 15.92 7.03 -20.20
N LEU A 411 15.18 6.50 -19.22
CA LEU A 411 15.52 6.55 -17.80
C LEU A 411 16.66 5.54 -17.47
N ALA A 412 16.77 5.10 -16.22
CA ALA A 412 17.83 4.19 -15.79
C ALA A 412 17.58 2.75 -16.31
N ASP A 413 18.63 2.08 -16.82
CA ASP A 413 18.63 0.62 -17.00
C ASP A 413 18.11 0.00 -15.68
N THR A 414 17.07 -0.84 -15.77
CA THR A 414 16.35 -1.42 -14.64
C THR A 414 16.20 -2.93 -14.82
N PHE A 415 16.62 -3.70 -13.82
CA PHE A 415 16.41 -5.15 -13.77
C PHE A 415 15.03 -5.51 -13.20
N ALA A 416 14.47 -6.63 -13.68
CA ALA A 416 13.19 -7.16 -13.24
C ALA A 416 13.36 -8.65 -12.88
N LEU A 417 13.28 -8.97 -11.58
CA LEU A 417 13.43 -10.34 -11.08
C LEU A 417 12.29 -11.24 -11.58
N GLN A 418 12.61 -12.31 -12.31
CA GLN A 418 11.67 -13.27 -12.88
C GLN A 418 11.35 -14.42 -11.94
N THR A 419 12.28 -14.76 -11.04
CA THR A 419 12.13 -15.79 -9.99
C THR A 419 10.79 -15.67 -9.27
N LYS A 420 10.10 -16.81 -9.13
CA LYS A 420 8.87 -16.93 -8.34
C LYS A 420 9.22 -16.92 -6.86
N LEU A 421 8.53 -16.07 -6.10
CA LEU A 421 8.63 -15.99 -4.64
C LEU A 421 7.35 -16.58 -4.02
N PRO A 422 7.39 -17.14 -2.80
CA PRO A 422 6.19 -17.53 -2.08
C PRO A 422 5.35 -16.29 -1.68
N PRO A 423 4.08 -16.46 -1.31
CA PRO A 423 3.37 -15.44 -0.55
C PRO A 423 4.05 -15.22 0.82
N ASP A 424 3.99 -13.99 1.32
CA ASP A 424 4.50 -13.62 2.64
C ASP A 424 3.52 -13.98 3.76
N ASP A 425 4.03 -14.15 4.98
CA ASP A 425 3.19 -14.24 6.17
C ASP A 425 2.53 -12.89 6.48
N ARG A 426 1.28 -12.88 6.98
CA ARG A 426 0.57 -11.65 7.33
C ARG A 426 0.37 -11.54 8.84
N SER A 427 0.55 -10.34 9.39
CA SER A 427 0.15 -10.00 10.77
C SER A 427 -0.38 -8.57 10.78
N TYR A 428 -1.33 -8.27 11.68
CA TYR A 428 -1.97 -6.94 11.77
C TYR A 428 -2.57 -6.46 10.42
N GLY A 429 -2.89 -7.39 9.51
CA GLY A 429 -3.51 -7.10 8.21
C GLY A 429 -2.56 -6.86 7.03
N TYR A 430 -1.24 -6.85 7.23
CA TYR A 430 -0.24 -6.56 6.18
C TYR A 430 0.85 -7.65 6.07
N ASP A 431 1.53 -7.68 4.92
CA ASP A 431 2.59 -8.65 4.60
C ASP A 431 3.88 -8.42 5.39
N ARG A 432 4.47 -9.50 5.89
CA ARG A 432 5.64 -9.52 6.79
C ARG A 432 6.59 -10.66 6.44
N GLY A 433 7.81 -10.52 6.92
CA GLY A 433 8.85 -11.53 6.81
C GLY A 433 9.19 -12.17 8.16
N THR A 434 8.23 -12.77 8.86
CA THR A 434 8.47 -13.44 10.15
C THR A 434 8.77 -14.92 10.00
N SER A 435 8.25 -15.56 8.95
CA SER A 435 8.47 -16.98 8.66
C SER A 435 9.62 -17.22 7.68
N VAL A 436 10.35 -18.32 7.86
CA VAL A 436 11.29 -18.87 6.88
C VAL A 436 10.88 -20.32 6.64
N ASN A 437 10.37 -20.60 5.44
CA ASN A 437 10.03 -21.94 4.99
C ASN A 437 10.98 -22.40 3.87
N ARG A 438 10.91 -23.68 3.49
CA ARG A 438 11.75 -24.24 2.42
C ARG A 438 11.61 -23.46 1.10
N GLN A 439 10.37 -23.10 0.73
CA GLN A 439 10.09 -22.38 -0.51
C GLN A 439 10.76 -21.00 -0.55
N TRP A 440 10.86 -20.30 0.59
CA TRP A 440 11.60 -19.04 0.68
C TRP A 440 13.11 -19.23 0.52
N ASP A 441 13.70 -20.29 1.06
CA ASP A 441 15.13 -20.59 0.86
C ASP A 441 15.44 -20.96 -0.59
N GLU A 442 14.59 -21.77 -1.22
CA GLU A 442 14.67 -22.09 -2.65
C GLU A 442 14.54 -20.82 -3.52
N SER A 443 13.53 -19.99 -3.25
CA SER A 443 13.29 -18.73 -3.97
C SER A 443 14.40 -17.69 -3.78
N THR A 444 15.00 -17.57 -2.59
CA THR A 444 16.16 -16.68 -2.39
C THR A 444 17.43 -17.22 -3.02
N THR A 445 17.60 -18.55 -3.10
CA THR A 445 18.68 -19.18 -3.87
C THR A 445 18.55 -18.88 -5.36
N ALA A 446 17.37 -19.11 -5.95
CA ALA A 446 17.10 -18.80 -7.35
C ALA A 446 17.28 -17.30 -7.65
N THR A 447 16.82 -16.42 -6.75
CA THR A 447 17.04 -14.96 -6.86
C THR A 447 18.52 -14.59 -6.93
N ALA A 448 19.37 -15.26 -6.14
CA ALA A 448 20.79 -15.00 -6.12
C ALA A 448 21.53 -15.53 -7.36
N ILE A 449 21.04 -16.62 -7.97
CA ILE A 449 21.56 -17.16 -9.23
C ILE A 449 21.18 -16.23 -10.40
N GLU A 450 19.89 -15.89 -10.53
CA GLU A 450 19.39 -15.02 -11.59
C GLU A 450 20.07 -13.64 -11.57
N PHE A 451 20.29 -13.07 -10.37
CA PHE A 451 21.03 -11.82 -10.23
C PHE A 451 22.53 -11.98 -10.52
N ALA A 452 23.13 -13.13 -10.22
CA ALA A 452 24.53 -13.40 -10.56
C ALA A 452 24.74 -13.43 -12.07
N GLU A 453 23.85 -14.07 -12.83
CA GLU A 453 23.91 -14.14 -14.30
C GLU A 453 23.89 -12.73 -14.89
N ILE A 454 22.96 -11.87 -14.48
CA ILE A 454 22.92 -10.45 -14.87
C ILE A 454 24.15 -9.67 -14.40
N ALA A 455 24.72 -10.00 -13.24
CA ALA A 455 25.96 -9.37 -12.77
C ALA A 455 27.18 -9.75 -13.62
N ILE A 456 27.21 -10.96 -14.19
CA ILE A 456 28.27 -11.47 -15.06
C ILE A 456 28.11 -10.93 -16.49
N GLU A 457 26.89 -10.96 -17.04
CA GLU A 457 26.62 -10.61 -18.44
C GLU A 457 26.56 -9.09 -18.67
N GLU A 458 26.02 -8.32 -17.72
CA GLU A 458 25.79 -6.89 -17.89
C GLU A 458 26.64 -6.02 -16.96
N LEU A 459 26.61 -6.26 -15.64
CA LEU A 459 27.17 -5.30 -14.68
C LEU A 459 28.70 -5.31 -14.66
N TYR A 460 29.34 -6.48 -14.58
CA TYR A 460 30.80 -6.57 -14.54
C TYR A 460 31.46 -6.11 -15.85
N PRO A 461 30.95 -6.42 -17.06
CA PRO A 461 31.47 -5.84 -18.30
C PRO A 461 31.30 -4.31 -18.37
N LYS A 462 30.11 -3.77 -18.00
CA LYS A 462 29.88 -2.32 -17.89
C LYS A 462 30.88 -1.69 -16.90
N PHE A 463 31.14 -2.33 -15.76
CA PHE A 463 32.07 -1.88 -14.71
C PHE A 463 33.53 -1.91 -15.18
N ARG A 464 34.01 -3.05 -15.70
CA ARG A 464 35.39 -3.26 -16.17
C ARG A 464 35.75 -2.30 -17.29
N HIS A 465 34.80 -1.99 -18.18
CA HIS A 465 34.99 -0.98 -19.22
C HIS A 465 35.29 0.43 -18.65
N ARG A 466 34.77 0.81 -17.46
CA ARG A 466 35.12 2.10 -16.79
C ARG A 466 36.60 2.17 -16.42
N TYR A 467 37.23 1.01 -16.19
CA TYR A 467 38.61 0.88 -15.71
C TYR A 467 39.55 0.27 -16.76
N ARG A 468 39.16 0.25 -18.04
CA ARG A 468 39.90 -0.36 -19.17
C ARG A 468 41.31 0.22 -19.43
N ASN A 469 41.67 1.31 -18.75
CA ASN A 469 42.96 1.98 -18.83
C ASN A 469 43.84 1.72 -17.58
N GLU A 470 43.33 1.01 -16.56
CA GLU A 470 44.09 0.61 -15.36
C GLU A 470 44.64 -0.81 -15.52
N ALA A 471 45.73 -1.12 -14.81
CA ALA A 471 46.31 -2.46 -14.79
C ALA A 471 45.50 -3.41 -13.88
N ASP A 472 44.93 -4.46 -14.45
CA ASP A 472 44.09 -5.46 -13.76
C ASP A 472 44.92 -6.53 -13.01
N GLU A 473 46.03 -6.11 -12.38
CA GLU A 473 46.93 -6.99 -11.64
C GLU A 473 46.17 -7.73 -10.53
N ASN A 474 46.38 -9.04 -10.42
CA ASN A 474 45.75 -9.91 -9.41
C ASN A 474 44.21 -9.77 -9.36
N ARG A 475 43.57 -9.52 -10.52
CA ARG A 475 42.11 -9.32 -10.70
C ARG A 475 41.58 -8.16 -9.84
N SER A 476 42.38 -7.08 -9.74
CA SER A 476 42.05 -5.92 -8.88
C SER A 476 40.76 -5.20 -9.30
N ILE A 477 40.38 -5.25 -10.58
CA ILE A 477 39.11 -4.68 -11.06
C ILE A 477 37.93 -5.52 -10.56
N LEU A 478 38.06 -6.87 -10.56
CA LEU A 478 37.05 -7.75 -9.96
C LEU A 478 36.95 -7.56 -8.44
N LYS A 479 38.08 -7.43 -7.72
CA LYS A 479 38.09 -7.10 -6.29
C LYS A 479 37.32 -5.81 -6.01
N ARG A 480 37.49 -4.79 -6.86
CA ARG A 480 36.79 -3.50 -6.76
C ARG A 480 35.29 -3.65 -7.02
N PHE A 481 34.89 -4.41 -8.05
CA PHE A 481 33.49 -4.69 -8.37
C PHE A 481 32.77 -5.41 -7.22
N LEU A 482 33.35 -6.52 -6.73
CA LEU A 482 32.79 -7.31 -5.63
C LEU A 482 32.71 -6.50 -4.33
N ALA A 483 33.73 -5.68 -4.03
CA ALA A 483 33.70 -4.78 -2.88
C ALA A 483 32.57 -3.74 -2.97
N GLU A 484 32.32 -3.17 -4.15
CA GLU A 484 31.25 -2.18 -4.35
C GLU A 484 29.86 -2.82 -4.20
N ILE A 485 29.57 -3.89 -4.96
CA ILE A 485 28.24 -4.52 -4.98
C ILE A 485 27.86 -5.15 -3.64
N ILE A 486 28.81 -5.78 -2.93
CA ILE A 486 28.53 -6.39 -1.61
C ILE A 486 28.41 -5.31 -0.52
N THR A 487 29.13 -4.18 -0.62
CA THR A 487 28.95 -3.01 0.27
C THR A 487 27.54 -2.42 0.13
N VAL A 488 27.00 -2.33 -1.09
CA VAL A 488 25.63 -1.83 -1.34
C VAL A 488 24.59 -2.84 -0.84
N ALA A 489 24.76 -4.13 -1.13
CA ALA A 489 23.85 -5.19 -0.67
C ALA A 489 23.75 -5.25 0.86
N PHE A 490 24.88 -5.19 1.58
CA PHE A 490 24.92 -5.13 3.05
C PHE A 490 24.67 -3.72 3.62
N ARG A 491 24.29 -2.75 2.79
CA ARG A 491 23.93 -1.37 3.18
C ARG A 491 24.98 -0.70 4.06
N GLY A 492 26.26 -0.98 3.85
CA GLY A 492 27.34 -0.44 4.68
C GLY A 492 28.70 -1.13 4.47
N LYS A 493 29.75 -0.53 5.05
CA LYS A 493 31.15 -0.95 4.87
C LYS A 493 31.39 -2.40 5.29
N LEU A 494 32.18 -3.10 4.48
CA LEU A 494 32.72 -4.42 4.81
C LEU A 494 33.93 -4.31 5.75
N ASP A 495 33.82 -4.97 6.90
CA ASP A 495 34.93 -5.30 7.80
C ASP A 495 35.89 -6.33 7.15
N GLU A 496 37.05 -6.55 7.74
CA GLU A 496 38.10 -7.42 7.19
C GLU A 496 37.67 -8.89 7.07
N ALA A 497 36.95 -9.41 8.07
CA ALA A 497 36.41 -10.76 8.05
C ALA A 497 35.36 -10.94 6.94
N ALA A 498 34.48 -9.94 6.74
CA ALA A 498 33.52 -9.92 5.65
C ALA A 498 34.20 -9.86 4.27
N ARG A 499 35.27 -9.06 4.09
CA ARG A 499 36.02 -9.03 2.82
C ARG A 499 36.65 -10.39 2.51
N ASN A 500 37.33 -10.97 3.48
CA ASN A 500 37.95 -12.28 3.34
C ASN A 500 36.91 -13.35 2.92
N LEU A 501 35.80 -13.45 3.65
CA LEU A 501 34.74 -14.44 3.39
C LEU A 501 34.00 -14.24 2.06
N TYR A 502 33.59 -13.02 1.75
CA TYR A 502 32.70 -12.72 0.62
C TYR A 502 33.43 -12.34 -0.68
N ILE A 503 34.72 -12.02 -0.62
CA ILE A 503 35.51 -11.55 -1.78
C ILE A 503 36.77 -12.40 -1.95
N ASP A 504 37.74 -12.29 -1.04
CA ASP A 504 39.08 -12.84 -1.29
C ASP A 504 39.08 -14.38 -1.38
N GLN A 505 38.35 -15.07 -0.50
CA GLN A 505 38.16 -16.53 -0.58
C GLN A 505 37.47 -16.98 -1.88
N GLN A 506 36.59 -16.17 -2.45
CA GLN A 506 35.89 -16.53 -3.69
C GLN A 506 36.81 -16.34 -4.91
N ILE A 507 37.64 -15.31 -4.90
CA ILE A 507 38.68 -15.07 -5.92
C ILE A 507 39.78 -16.14 -5.87
N THR A 508 40.18 -16.59 -4.67
CA THR A 508 41.12 -17.71 -4.51
C THR A 508 40.50 -19.07 -4.83
N PHE A 509 39.17 -19.21 -4.85
CA PHE A 509 38.50 -20.47 -5.17
C PHE A 509 38.45 -20.78 -6.68
N SER A 510 38.40 -19.77 -7.55
CA SER A 510 38.31 -19.97 -9.00
C SER A 510 38.95 -18.83 -9.78
N ASP A 511 39.74 -19.18 -10.80
CA ASP A 511 40.28 -18.23 -11.78
C ASP A 511 39.21 -17.70 -12.77
N ASP A 512 38.03 -18.33 -12.83
CA ASP A 512 36.91 -17.89 -13.65
C ASP A 512 36.16 -16.73 -12.95
N ASP A 513 36.18 -15.54 -13.57
CA ASP A 513 35.48 -14.35 -13.08
C ASP A 513 33.97 -14.57 -12.92
N GLY A 514 33.35 -15.34 -13.81
CA GLY A 514 31.91 -15.62 -13.79
C GLY A 514 31.52 -16.49 -12.61
N GLU A 515 32.21 -17.60 -12.38
CA GLU A 515 32.00 -18.45 -11.19
C GLU A 515 32.37 -17.70 -9.90
N THR A 516 33.41 -16.87 -9.92
CA THR A 516 33.76 -16.02 -8.78
C THR A 516 32.62 -15.07 -8.40
N ILE A 517 32.01 -14.39 -9.39
CA ILE A 517 30.83 -13.53 -9.17
C ILE A 517 29.63 -14.36 -8.71
N ARG A 518 29.37 -15.52 -9.32
CA ARG A 518 28.26 -16.42 -8.96
C ARG A 518 28.31 -16.83 -7.49
N ARG A 519 29.48 -17.27 -7.02
CA ARG A 519 29.71 -17.64 -5.62
C ARG A 519 29.58 -16.46 -4.66
N ALA A 520 30.18 -15.32 -5.02
CA ALA A 520 30.08 -14.10 -4.22
C ALA A 520 28.63 -13.62 -4.06
N MET A 521 27.82 -13.67 -5.13
CA MET A 521 26.40 -13.28 -5.11
C MET A 521 25.53 -14.28 -4.34
N LEU A 522 25.75 -15.59 -4.51
CA LEU A 522 25.11 -16.62 -3.68
C LEU A 522 25.38 -16.41 -2.19
N MET A 523 26.64 -16.20 -1.82
CA MET A 523 27.06 -15.96 -0.42
C MET A 523 26.48 -14.65 0.13
N ALA A 524 26.50 -13.56 -0.64
CA ALA A 524 26.01 -12.26 -0.19
C ALA A 524 24.48 -12.21 -0.11
N LEU A 525 23.76 -12.61 -1.15
CA LEU A 525 22.30 -12.44 -1.22
C LEU A 525 21.51 -13.47 -0.40
N LYS A 526 22.12 -14.59 -0.01
CA LYS A 526 21.58 -15.47 1.05
C LYS A 526 22.05 -15.09 2.47
N SER A 527 22.95 -14.13 2.63
CA SER A 527 23.45 -13.73 3.96
C SER A 527 22.35 -13.09 4.80
N PRO A 528 22.28 -13.36 6.12
CA PRO A 528 21.45 -12.59 7.04
C PRO A 528 21.69 -11.07 6.97
N ARG A 529 22.91 -10.63 6.61
CA ARG A 529 23.27 -9.22 6.42
C ARG A 529 22.57 -8.56 5.22
N PHE A 530 22.10 -9.35 4.24
CA PHE A 530 21.26 -8.86 3.14
C PHE A 530 19.77 -9.08 3.42
N LEU A 531 19.41 -10.25 3.93
CA LEU A 531 18.01 -10.68 4.09
C LEU A 531 17.29 -10.09 5.31
N TYR A 532 17.99 -9.71 6.38
CA TYR A 532 17.40 -9.10 7.58
C TYR A 532 17.94 -7.67 7.74
N PRO A 533 17.33 -6.68 7.09
CA PRO A 533 17.93 -5.35 6.98
C PRO A 533 17.93 -4.57 8.30
N THR A 534 17.21 -5.03 9.33
CA THR A 534 17.25 -4.47 10.70
C THR A 534 18.35 -5.08 11.58
N LEU A 535 19.17 -6.00 11.05
CA LEU A 535 20.38 -6.52 11.69
C LEU A 535 21.53 -5.49 11.58
N ASP A 536 21.26 -4.25 11.99
CA ASP A 536 22.01 -3.05 11.60
C ASP A 536 22.94 -2.47 12.70
N SER A 537 23.17 -3.24 13.77
CA SER A 537 23.90 -2.81 14.98
C SER A 537 25.34 -2.33 14.72
N GLY A 538 26.03 -2.90 13.74
CA GLY A 538 27.39 -2.52 13.33
C GLY A 538 27.48 -1.27 12.43
N HIS A 539 26.35 -0.67 12.05
CA HIS A 539 26.31 0.53 11.21
C HIS A 539 26.18 1.82 12.04
N ASN A 540 26.67 2.95 11.52
CA ASN A 540 26.52 4.25 12.18
C ASN A 540 25.03 4.70 12.23
N PRO A 541 24.64 5.69 13.07
CA PRO A 541 23.25 6.12 13.20
C PRO A 541 22.61 6.51 11.86
N SER A 542 23.30 7.33 11.06
CA SER A 542 22.79 7.80 9.76
C SER A 542 22.60 6.69 8.73
N GLN A 543 23.41 5.63 8.78
CA GLN A 543 23.31 4.47 7.89
C GLN A 543 22.13 3.58 8.26
N ARG A 544 21.88 3.38 9.57
CA ARG A 544 20.64 2.75 10.05
C ARG A 544 19.41 3.55 9.61
N THR A 545 19.46 4.87 9.77
CA THR A 545 18.40 5.80 9.31
C THR A 545 18.16 5.74 7.80
N ALA A 546 19.20 5.83 6.98
CA ALA A 546 19.07 5.78 5.52
C ALA A 546 18.47 4.45 5.03
N ASN A 547 18.91 3.33 5.59
CA ASN A 547 18.35 2.01 5.31
C ASN A 547 16.86 1.95 5.67
N ARG A 548 16.47 2.46 6.85
CA ARG A 548 15.06 2.49 7.27
C ARG A 548 14.21 3.42 6.40
N LEU A 549 14.69 4.59 6.01
CA LEU A 549 14.01 5.47 5.04
C LEU A 549 13.77 4.76 3.70
N ALA A 550 14.77 4.02 3.19
CA ALA A 550 14.64 3.27 1.94
C ALA A 550 13.67 2.08 2.04
N LEU A 551 13.65 1.36 3.17
CA LEU A 551 12.67 0.28 3.41
C LEU A 551 11.25 0.85 3.55
N ILE A 552 11.09 1.93 4.32
CA ILE A 552 9.79 2.53 4.59
C ILE A 552 9.19 3.12 3.31
N LEU A 553 9.94 3.93 2.56
CA LEU A 553 9.40 4.61 1.37
C LEU A 553 9.49 3.77 0.08
N PHE A 554 10.54 2.97 -0.12
CA PHE A 554 10.79 2.25 -1.38
C PHE A 554 10.69 0.72 -1.29
N ASP A 555 10.47 0.16 -0.08
CA ASP A 555 10.64 -1.27 0.19
C ASP A 555 12.04 -1.80 -0.17
N SER A 556 13.07 -0.94 -0.11
CA SER A 556 14.37 -1.22 -0.75
C SER A 556 15.59 -0.90 0.12
N LEU A 557 16.79 -1.14 -0.42
CA LEU A 557 18.05 -0.62 0.08
C LEU A 557 18.30 0.83 -0.42
N PRO A 558 19.19 1.61 0.24
CA PRO A 558 19.59 2.92 -0.27
C PRO A 558 20.41 2.80 -1.56
N SER A 559 19.84 3.21 -2.70
CA SER A 559 20.50 3.26 -4.02
C SER A 559 20.85 4.68 -4.50
N ASP A 560 20.22 5.73 -3.95
CA ASP A 560 20.55 7.13 -4.30
C ASP A 560 21.96 7.49 -3.81
N PRO A 561 22.91 7.88 -4.69
CA PRO A 561 24.24 8.34 -4.29
C PRO A 561 24.23 9.48 -3.27
N TRP A 562 23.23 10.37 -3.28
CA TRP A 562 23.10 11.44 -2.27
C TRP A 562 22.79 10.86 -0.88
N LEU A 563 21.87 9.90 -0.81
CA LEU A 563 21.48 9.24 0.45
C LEU A 563 22.63 8.40 1.01
N ILE A 564 23.30 7.61 0.15
CA ILE A 564 24.48 6.81 0.50
C ILE A 564 25.62 7.72 1.02
N ASN A 565 25.95 8.80 0.30
CA ASN A 565 27.00 9.73 0.72
C ASN A 565 26.65 10.49 2.01
N SER A 566 25.37 10.78 2.26
CA SER A 566 24.92 11.45 3.48
C SER A 566 25.02 10.51 4.69
N ALA A 567 24.66 9.24 4.51
CA ALA A 567 24.83 8.19 5.52
C ALA A 567 26.30 7.91 5.85
N ALA A 568 27.14 7.76 4.83
CA ALA A 568 28.58 7.51 4.98
C ALA A 568 29.33 8.69 5.66
N LYS A 569 28.79 9.91 5.59
CA LYS A 569 29.31 11.13 6.24
C LYS A 569 28.57 11.48 7.54
N ASP A 570 27.72 10.57 8.03
CA ASP A 570 26.93 10.67 9.27
C ASP A 570 26.05 11.93 9.38
N LYS A 571 25.39 12.32 8.27
CA LYS A 571 24.59 13.55 8.13
C LYS A 571 23.07 13.37 8.23
N LEU A 572 22.59 12.28 8.82
CA LEU A 572 21.17 11.92 8.96
C LEU A 572 20.87 11.56 10.43
N GLN A 573 21.17 12.49 11.35
CA GLN A 573 21.02 12.30 12.79
C GLN A 573 19.86 13.10 13.40
N ASN A 574 19.56 14.28 12.87
CA ASN A 574 18.53 15.18 13.42
C ASN A 574 17.24 15.23 12.57
N GLU A 575 16.15 15.65 13.20
CA GLU A 575 14.80 15.60 12.62
C GLU A 575 14.70 16.36 11.30
N THR A 576 15.31 17.55 11.20
CA THR A 576 15.34 18.35 9.97
C THR A 576 16.09 17.64 8.83
N GLN A 577 17.19 16.95 9.12
CA GLN A 577 17.91 16.13 8.13
C GLN A 577 17.05 14.95 7.63
N LEU A 578 16.37 14.24 8.55
CA LEU A 578 15.49 13.13 8.21
C LEU A 578 14.28 13.59 7.40
N THR A 579 13.62 14.69 7.79
CA THR A 579 12.47 15.27 7.06
C THR A 579 12.88 15.72 5.66
N ASN A 580 14.04 16.35 5.50
CA ASN A 580 14.55 16.72 4.18
C ASN A 580 14.92 15.52 3.31
N ALA A 581 15.39 14.41 3.91
CA ALA A 581 15.62 13.16 3.19
C ALA A 581 14.32 12.51 2.74
N ALA A 582 13.35 12.33 3.65
CA ALA A 582 12.05 11.76 3.35
C ALA A 582 11.27 12.58 2.30
N ARG A 583 11.33 13.92 2.39
CA ARG A 583 10.70 14.83 1.41
C ARG A 583 11.30 14.71 0.01
N ARG A 584 12.60 14.41 -0.12
CA ARG A 584 13.24 14.11 -1.42
C ARG A 584 12.85 12.74 -1.98
N MET A 585 12.32 11.85 -1.14
CA MET A 585 12.03 10.45 -1.49
C MET A 585 10.53 10.21 -1.73
N VAL A 586 9.62 10.96 -1.10
CA VAL A 586 8.17 10.67 -1.15
C VAL A 586 7.55 10.77 -2.55
N ASP A 587 8.17 11.53 -3.46
CA ASP A 587 7.69 11.75 -4.82
C ASP A 587 8.23 10.74 -5.86
N ASP A 588 9.15 9.85 -5.46
CA ASP A 588 9.68 8.77 -6.29
C ASP A 588 8.57 7.76 -6.66
N TYR A 589 8.61 7.21 -7.88
CA TYR A 589 7.62 6.23 -8.35
C TYR A 589 7.48 5.00 -7.43
N ARG A 590 8.54 4.60 -6.71
CA ARG A 590 8.50 3.52 -5.70
C ARG A 590 7.62 3.89 -4.51
N ALA A 591 7.72 5.13 -4.02
CA ALA A 591 6.88 5.63 -2.94
C ALA A 591 5.43 5.83 -3.41
N GLN A 592 5.21 6.39 -4.61
CA GLN A 592 3.88 6.50 -5.23
C GLN A 592 3.20 5.12 -5.37
N ALA A 593 3.93 4.09 -5.85
CA ALA A 593 3.40 2.74 -6.01
C ALA A 593 3.13 2.04 -4.67
N LYS A 594 3.97 2.26 -3.64
CA LYS A 594 3.74 1.75 -2.29
C LYS A 594 2.51 2.41 -1.65
N ALA A 595 2.29 3.69 -1.89
CA ALA A 595 1.08 4.42 -1.48
C ALA A 595 -0.18 3.95 -2.22
N LEU A 596 -0.12 3.76 -3.54
CA LEU A 596 -1.24 3.21 -4.32
C LEU A 596 -1.60 1.78 -3.88
N THR A 597 -0.60 0.98 -3.50
CA THR A 597 -0.80 -0.34 -2.88
C THR A 597 -1.50 -0.20 -1.53
N PHE A 598 -1.01 0.67 -0.64
CA PHE A 598 -1.65 0.96 0.65
C PHE A 598 -3.14 1.33 0.49
N PHE A 599 -3.47 2.26 -0.40
CA PHE A 599 -4.86 2.66 -0.63
C PHE A 599 -5.73 1.49 -1.11
N LYS A 600 -5.21 0.59 -1.96
CA LYS A 600 -5.94 -0.62 -2.38
C LYS A 600 -6.17 -1.59 -1.22
N GLU A 601 -5.20 -1.74 -0.31
CA GLU A 601 -5.34 -2.59 0.88
C GLU A 601 -6.32 -2.01 1.90
N TRP A 602 -6.22 -0.70 2.17
CA TRP A 602 -7.15 0.04 3.03
C TRP A 602 -8.59 -0.01 2.47
N LEU A 603 -8.77 0.19 1.17
CA LEU A 603 -10.06 0.07 0.48
C LEU A 603 -10.57 -1.38 0.32
N GLY A 604 -9.81 -2.40 0.74
CA GLY A 604 -10.21 -3.81 0.62
C GLY A 604 -10.28 -4.33 -0.83
N LEU A 605 -9.60 -3.69 -1.76
CA LEU A 605 -9.62 -3.99 -3.20
C LEU A 605 -8.67 -5.14 -3.62
N GLN A 606 -8.09 -5.88 -2.66
CA GLN A 606 -7.18 -7.01 -2.95
C GLN A 606 -7.85 -8.10 -3.81
N HIS A 607 -9.16 -8.30 -3.67
CA HIS A 607 -9.97 -9.27 -4.44
C HIS A 607 -10.80 -8.59 -5.55
N SER A 608 -10.45 -7.36 -5.95
CA SER A 608 -11.16 -6.66 -7.04
C SER A 608 -10.93 -7.28 -8.44
N ASP A 609 -10.08 -8.30 -8.51
CA ASP A 609 -9.89 -9.16 -9.68
C ASP A 609 -11.01 -10.23 -9.81
N ASP A 610 -11.72 -10.55 -8.71
CA ASP A 610 -12.77 -11.59 -8.65
C ASP A 610 -14.20 -11.04 -8.83
N ILE A 611 -14.36 -9.78 -9.26
CA ILE A 611 -15.67 -9.12 -9.37
C ILE A 611 -16.47 -9.69 -10.57
N ALA A 612 -17.29 -10.70 -10.30
CA ALA A 612 -18.33 -11.18 -11.21
C ALA A 612 -19.72 -10.64 -10.83
N LYS A 613 -20.57 -10.39 -11.83
CA LYS A 613 -21.95 -9.93 -11.70
C LYS A 613 -22.83 -10.59 -12.76
N ASP A 614 -24.11 -10.72 -12.43
CA ASP A 614 -25.12 -11.37 -13.26
C ASP A 614 -25.34 -10.63 -14.58
N THR A 615 -25.00 -11.24 -15.70
CA THR A 615 -25.02 -10.58 -17.03
C THR A 615 -26.43 -10.35 -17.57
N GLU A 616 -27.45 -11.04 -17.05
CA GLU A 616 -28.85 -10.82 -17.42
C GLU A 616 -29.45 -9.64 -16.63
N LEU A 617 -29.10 -9.50 -15.34
CA LEU A 617 -29.52 -8.37 -14.52
C LEU A 617 -28.69 -7.08 -14.77
N PHE A 618 -27.43 -7.24 -15.18
CA PHE A 618 -26.46 -6.15 -15.32
C PHE A 618 -25.79 -6.09 -16.71
N PRO A 619 -26.55 -6.11 -17.83
CA PRO A 619 -25.97 -6.09 -19.18
C PRO A 619 -25.07 -4.87 -19.38
N GLY A 620 -23.86 -5.10 -19.90
CA GLY A 620 -22.81 -4.09 -20.06
C GLY A 620 -21.82 -3.95 -18.88
N PHE A 621 -22.06 -4.62 -17.76
CA PHE A 621 -21.06 -4.73 -16.67
C PHE A 621 -20.07 -5.86 -16.97
N ASP A 622 -19.26 -5.66 -18.00
CA ASP A 622 -18.30 -6.62 -18.53
C ASP A 622 -16.86 -6.41 -17.96
N PRO A 623 -15.89 -7.31 -18.25
CA PRO A 623 -14.51 -7.14 -17.81
C PRO A 623 -13.82 -5.86 -18.30
N HIS A 624 -14.24 -5.26 -19.41
CA HIS A 624 -13.72 -3.96 -19.87
C HIS A 624 -14.26 -2.81 -19.00
N THR A 625 -15.54 -2.84 -18.64
CA THR A 625 -16.15 -1.90 -17.67
C THR A 625 -15.45 -2.01 -16.31
N ILE A 626 -15.07 -3.22 -15.88
CA ILE A 626 -14.29 -3.44 -14.65
C ILE A 626 -12.83 -2.92 -14.80
N GLN A 627 -12.19 -3.08 -15.96
CA GLN A 627 -10.86 -2.51 -16.23
C GLN A 627 -10.89 -0.97 -16.20
N ASP A 628 -11.88 -0.34 -16.84
CA ASP A 628 -12.06 1.12 -16.82
C ASP A 628 -12.36 1.63 -15.39
N LEU A 629 -13.12 0.89 -14.58
CA LEU A 629 -13.30 1.19 -13.15
C LEU A 629 -12.01 1.05 -12.33
N LYS A 630 -11.14 0.07 -12.63
CA LYS A 630 -9.82 -0.07 -12.00
C LYS A 630 -8.88 1.08 -12.37
N LYS A 631 -8.89 1.51 -13.65
CA LYS A 631 -8.16 2.72 -14.11
C LYS A 631 -8.67 3.98 -13.40
N SER A 632 -9.99 4.18 -13.38
CA SER A 632 -10.63 5.31 -12.69
C SER A 632 -10.18 5.41 -11.23
N MET A 633 -10.28 4.32 -10.47
CA MET A 633 -9.85 4.29 -9.07
C MET A 633 -8.34 4.55 -8.93
N ASN A 634 -7.50 3.90 -9.76
CA ASN A 634 -6.05 4.10 -9.70
C ASN A 634 -5.66 5.57 -9.94
N ARG A 635 -6.20 6.19 -11.01
CA ARG A 635 -5.89 7.59 -11.33
C ARG A 635 -6.50 8.54 -10.30
N PHE A 636 -7.71 8.30 -9.78
CA PHE A 636 -8.29 9.11 -8.71
C PHE A 636 -7.42 9.12 -7.44
N LEU A 637 -6.92 7.95 -7.01
CA LEU A 637 -6.03 7.84 -5.86
C LEU A 637 -4.67 8.51 -6.10
N LEU A 638 -4.06 8.30 -7.28
CA LEU A 638 -2.80 8.95 -7.65
C LEU A 638 -2.96 10.48 -7.74
N ASP A 639 -4.03 10.97 -8.34
CA ASP A 639 -4.30 12.41 -8.52
C ASP A 639 -4.46 13.14 -7.17
N ILE A 640 -5.05 12.47 -6.17
CA ILE A 640 -5.07 12.98 -4.79
C ILE A 640 -3.65 13.03 -4.20
N ILE A 641 -2.86 11.96 -4.29
CA ILE A 641 -1.48 11.92 -3.76
C ILE A 641 -0.61 13.00 -4.42
N GLU A 642 -0.62 13.05 -5.75
CA GLU A 642 0.20 13.92 -6.61
C GLU A 642 -0.17 15.41 -6.47
N SER A 643 -1.40 15.72 -6.06
CA SER A 643 -1.85 17.11 -5.86
C SER A 643 -1.00 17.87 -4.82
N GLU A 644 -0.88 19.20 -5.02
CA GLU A 644 -0.15 20.09 -4.11
C GLU A 644 -0.68 20.04 -2.66
N THR A 645 -2.02 19.93 -2.51
CA THR A 645 -2.67 19.85 -1.20
C THR A 645 -2.59 18.46 -0.58
N SER A 646 -2.51 17.40 -1.38
CA SER A 646 -2.48 15.99 -0.99
C SER A 646 -3.57 15.61 0.04
N ASP A 647 -4.73 16.27 -0.02
CA ASP A 647 -5.73 16.30 1.06
C ASP A 647 -6.55 15.01 1.12
N PHE A 648 -6.35 14.23 2.19
CA PHE A 648 -7.09 13.00 2.49
C PHE A 648 -8.61 13.17 2.43
N ARG A 649 -9.16 14.34 2.78
CA ARG A 649 -10.61 14.56 2.80
C ARG A 649 -11.23 14.43 1.41
N GLN A 650 -10.46 14.66 0.34
CA GLN A 650 -10.93 14.43 -1.04
C GLN A 650 -11.28 12.96 -1.31
N LEU A 651 -10.68 12.01 -0.59
CA LEU A 651 -11.03 10.59 -0.67
C LEU A 651 -12.49 10.33 -0.27
N MET A 652 -13.09 11.19 0.55
CA MET A 652 -14.51 11.10 0.91
C MET A 652 -15.36 12.12 0.15
N GLN A 653 -14.89 13.36 0.06
CA GLN A 653 -15.74 14.50 -0.32
C GLN A 653 -15.79 14.79 -1.82
N ALA A 654 -14.82 14.32 -2.63
CA ALA A 654 -14.73 14.68 -4.04
C ALA A 654 -16.01 14.34 -4.83
N ASP A 655 -16.57 15.35 -5.49
CA ASP A 655 -17.80 15.31 -6.29
C ASP A 655 -17.58 14.97 -7.78
N TRP A 656 -16.35 14.61 -8.14
CA TRP A 656 -15.91 14.26 -9.49
C TRP A 656 -15.15 12.93 -9.46
N ARG A 657 -15.04 12.26 -10.61
CA ARG A 657 -14.28 11.01 -10.78
C ARG A 657 -13.47 11.02 -12.05
N TYR A 658 -12.68 9.97 -12.27
CA TYR A 658 -12.20 9.66 -13.62
C TYR A 658 -13.22 8.79 -14.36
N THR A 659 -13.34 8.98 -15.67
CA THR A 659 -14.38 8.35 -16.50
C THR A 659 -13.88 8.08 -17.92
N THR A 660 -14.55 7.15 -18.59
CA THR A 660 -14.37 6.81 -20.01
C THR A 660 -15.75 6.84 -20.68
N LYS A 661 -15.83 6.82 -22.02
CA LYS A 661 -17.15 6.82 -22.69
C LYS A 661 -17.96 5.55 -22.37
N ARG A 662 -17.29 4.44 -22.07
CA ARG A 662 -17.92 3.19 -21.58
C ARG A 662 -18.60 3.39 -20.22
N LEU A 663 -17.90 4.06 -19.29
CA LEU A 663 -18.44 4.35 -17.96
C LEU A 663 -19.62 5.35 -18.02
N GLU A 664 -19.55 6.38 -18.86
CA GLU A 664 -20.71 7.25 -19.13
C GLU A 664 -21.92 6.44 -19.63
N ASN A 665 -21.72 5.56 -20.63
CA ASN A 665 -22.80 4.77 -21.22
C ASN A 665 -23.47 3.82 -20.21
N TYR A 666 -22.75 3.34 -19.19
CA TYR A 666 -23.28 2.41 -18.19
C TYR A 666 -23.84 3.10 -16.94
N PHE A 667 -23.21 4.18 -16.46
CA PHE A 667 -23.57 4.87 -15.21
C PHE A 667 -24.35 6.19 -15.41
N GLY A 668 -24.46 6.69 -16.64
CA GLY A 668 -25.30 7.84 -17.00
C GLY A 668 -24.64 9.20 -16.81
N ALA A 669 -25.48 10.25 -16.77
CA ALA A 669 -25.06 11.65 -17.00
C ALA A 669 -23.98 12.19 -16.02
N ALA A 670 -23.96 11.73 -14.76
CA ALA A 670 -22.91 12.10 -13.80
C ALA A 670 -21.51 11.63 -14.24
N TRP A 671 -21.42 10.54 -15.01
CA TRP A 671 -20.18 9.98 -15.53
C TRP A 671 -19.78 10.54 -16.90
N ARG A 672 -20.49 11.57 -17.41
CA ARG A 672 -20.09 12.27 -18.62
C ARG A 672 -18.75 12.98 -18.43
N PRO A 673 -17.79 12.87 -19.36
CA PRO A 673 -16.56 13.66 -19.36
C PRO A 673 -16.82 15.18 -19.23
N ASP A 674 -16.08 15.84 -18.34
CA ASP A 674 -16.00 17.31 -18.26
C ASP A 674 -14.92 17.82 -19.22
N MET A 675 -15.22 17.71 -20.52
CA MET A 675 -14.30 18.14 -21.57
C MET A 675 -14.16 19.66 -21.57
N PRO A 676 -12.94 20.22 -21.44
CA PRO A 676 -12.75 21.66 -21.56
C PRO A 676 -13.18 22.11 -22.96
N LYS A 677 -14.06 23.12 -23.02
CA LYS A 677 -14.48 23.72 -24.30
C LYS A 677 -13.25 24.22 -25.04
N VAL A 678 -12.92 23.58 -26.17
CA VAL A 678 -11.83 24.01 -27.05
C VAL A 678 -12.08 25.47 -27.44
N ARG A 679 -11.22 26.37 -26.96
CA ARG A 679 -11.22 27.76 -27.40
C ARG A 679 -10.74 27.79 -28.85
N SER A 680 -11.66 27.96 -29.79
CA SER A 680 -11.31 28.45 -31.12
C SER A 680 -10.52 29.75 -30.97
N GLN A 681 -9.38 29.84 -31.67
CA GLN A 681 -8.55 31.04 -31.59
C GLN A 681 -9.30 32.25 -32.20
N PRO A 682 -9.01 33.49 -31.75
CA PRO A 682 -9.64 34.67 -32.31
C PRO A 682 -9.31 34.79 -33.80
N LYS A 683 -10.33 34.87 -34.66
CA LYS A 683 -10.12 35.23 -36.07
C LYS A 683 -9.63 36.68 -36.13
N THR A 684 -8.34 36.88 -36.39
CA THR A 684 -7.78 38.19 -36.74
C THR A 684 -8.33 38.61 -38.10
N THR A 685 -9.21 39.61 -38.11
CA THR A 685 -9.81 40.15 -39.33
C THR A 685 -8.85 41.07 -40.07
N GLN A 686 -8.53 40.75 -41.32
CA GLN A 686 -8.45 41.72 -42.41
C GLN A 686 -8.66 41.00 -43.76
N GLY A 687 -9.24 41.72 -44.73
CA GLY A 687 -10.06 41.10 -45.77
C GLY A 687 -9.29 40.56 -46.99
N ALA A 688 -9.60 39.32 -47.34
CA ALA A 688 -9.69 38.80 -48.71
C ALA A 688 -10.71 37.65 -48.71
N GLU A 689 -11.50 37.47 -49.78
CA GLU A 689 -12.35 36.29 -49.94
C GLU A 689 -11.50 35.10 -50.42
N PRO A 690 -11.40 33.99 -49.67
CA PRO A 690 -10.71 32.79 -50.14
C PRO A 690 -11.63 31.93 -51.03
N PRO A 691 -11.11 31.24 -52.06
CA PRO A 691 -11.89 30.31 -52.86
C PRO A 691 -12.32 29.08 -52.03
N ALA A 692 -13.43 28.46 -52.43
CA ALA A 692 -14.04 27.35 -51.70
C ALA A 692 -13.37 25.99 -51.96
N THR A 693 -12.19 25.75 -51.38
CA THR A 693 -11.71 24.40 -51.01
C THR A 693 -10.59 24.47 -49.98
N GLU A 694 -10.86 24.06 -48.74
CA GLU A 694 -9.85 23.38 -47.91
C GLU A 694 -10.59 22.56 -46.84
N ALA A 695 -10.60 21.24 -46.99
CA ALA A 695 -11.07 20.35 -45.94
C ALA A 695 -10.00 20.25 -44.86
N ALA A 696 -10.38 20.42 -43.60
CA ALA A 696 -9.50 20.06 -42.50
C ALA A 696 -9.09 18.59 -42.65
N VAL A 697 -7.78 18.31 -42.64
CA VAL A 697 -7.28 16.94 -42.60
C VAL A 697 -7.41 16.44 -41.17
N ASP A 698 -8.65 16.13 -40.78
CA ASP A 698 -8.96 15.39 -39.57
C ASP A 698 -8.28 14.02 -39.69
N ALA A 699 -7.13 13.87 -39.02
CA ALA A 699 -6.54 12.57 -38.78
C ALA A 699 -7.52 11.80 -37.87
N PRO A 700 -8.16 10.72 -38.33
CA PRO A 700 -9.18 10.06 -37.55
C PRO A 700 -8.52 9.31 -36.39
N TYR A 701 -8.61 9.88 -35.19
CA TYR A 701 -8.43 9.11 -33.96
C TYR A 701 -9.44 7.96 -33.97
N ASP A 702 -8.96 6.76 -33.66
CA ASP A 702 -9.82 5.58 -33.60
C ASP A 702 -10.94 5.81 -32.59
N ASP A 703 -12.17 5.47 -32.97
CA ASP A 703 -13.35 5.53 -32.11
C ASP A 703 -13.18 4.61 -30.88
N ALA A 704 -12.31 3.60 -30.93
CA ALA A 704 -11.85 2.84 -29.76
C ALA A 704 -10.93 3.64 -28.82
N GLN A 705 -10.08 4.51 -29.36
CA GLN A 705 -9.12 5.34 -28.61
C GLN A 705 -9.82 6.52 -27.90
N ILE A 706 -10.86 7.09 -28.52
CA ILE A 706 -11.74 8.07 -27.86
C ILE A 706 -12.51 7.41 -26.71
N LYS A 707 -12.91 6.14 -26.85
CA LYS A 707 -13.65 5.41 -25.80
C LYS A 707 -12.81 5.02 -24.59
N SER A 708 -11.50 4.91 -24.70
CA SER A 708 -10.59 4.56 -23.60
C SER A 708 -9.91 5.75 -22.92
N MET A 709 -10.01 6.96 -23.49
CA MET A 709 -9.37 8.16 -22.93
C MET A 709 -9.94 8.51 -21.54
N LEU A 710 -9.10 8.40 -20.52
CA LEU A 710 -9.47 8.61 -19.12
C LEU A 710 -9.49 10.11 -18.78
N THR A 711 -10.67 10.65 -18.50
CA THR A 711 -10.91 12.10 -18.26
C THR A 711 -11.61 12.33 -16.93
N ARG A 712 -11.61 13.55 -16.38
CA ARG A 712 -12.48 13.84 -15.23
C ARG A 712 -13.95 13.90 -15.67
N SER A 713 -14.85 13.40 -14.82
CA SER A 713 -16.30 13.53 -15.00
C SER A 713 -16.78 14.94 -14.67
N VAL A 714 -18.02 15.25 -15.08
CA VAL A 714 -18.77 16.36 -14.46
C VAL A 714 -18.88 16.18 -12.95
N ARG A 715 -19.06 17.31 -12.23
CA ARG A 715 -19.32 17.29 -10.78
C ARG A 715 -20.78 16.93 -10.49
N ASP A 716 -20.98 16.02 -9.55
CA ASP A 716 -22.28 15.59 -9.05
C ASP A 716 -22.18 15.31 -7.55
N GLN A 717 -22.77 16.21 -6.74
CA GLN A 717 -22.65 16.12 -5.28
C GLN A 717 -23.55 15.06 -4.64
N GLU A 718 -24.55 14.55 -5.35
CA GLU A 718 -25.45 13.49 -4.89
C GLU A 718 -24.85 12.09 -5.15
N ILE A 719 -24.29 11.88 -6.34
CA ILE A 719 -23.83 10.57 -6.81
C ILE A 719 -22.36 10.32 -6.45
N HIS A 720 -21.49 11.34 -6.50
CA HIS A 720 -20.05 11.19 -6.26
C HIS A 720 -19.66 11.61 -4.83
N ALA A 721 -19.58 10.65 -3.91
CA ALA A 721 -18.91 10.83 -2.62
C ALA A 721 -17.58 10.06 -2.64
N GLY A 722 -16.56 10.65 -3.27
CA GLY A 722 -15.17 10.19 -3.25
C GLY A 722 -14.99 8.72 -3.64
N VAL A 723 -14.26 7.95 -2.82
CA VAL A 723 -14.12 6.49 -2.94
C VAL A 723 -15.38 5.74 -2.50
N LEU A 724 -16.15 6.30 -1.56
CA LEU A 724 -17.21 5.58 -0.84
C LEU A 724 -18.34 5.12 -1.77
N THR A 725 -18.71 5.93 -2.77
CA THR A 725 -19.70 5.53 -3.78
C THR A 725 -19.07 5.15 -5.13
N HIS A 726 -17.76 4.85 -5.17
CA HIS A 726 -17.10 4.44 -6.41
C HIS A 726 -17.59 3.04 -6.83
N PRO A 727 -18.00 2.80 -8.09
CA PRO A 727 -18.64 1.54 -8.47
C PRO A 727 -17.77 0.31 -8.25
N LEU A 728 -16.44 0.45 -8.37
CA LEU A 728 -15.48 -0.60 -7.99
C LEU A 728 -15.64 -1.03 -6.51
N ILE A 729 -15.85 -0.09 -5.58
CA ILE A 729 -16.11 -0.37 -4.16
C ILE A 729 -17.51 -0.97 -3.98
N MET A 730 -18.52 -0.36 -4.62
CA MET A 730 -19.92 -0.81 -4.53
C MET A 730 -20.13 -2.24 -5.04
N SER A 731 -19.40 -2.66 -6.07
CA SER A 731 -19.47 -3.99 -6.67
C SER A 731 -18.57 -5.04 -5.99
N ASN A 732 -17.40 -4.64 -5.48
CA ASN A 732 -16.54 -5.44 -4.60
C ASN A 732 -17.24 -5.77 -3.26
N LEU A 733 -18.11 -4.88 -2.79
CA LEU A 733 -18.90 -5.03 -1.55
C LEU A 733 -20.36 -5.44 -1.82
N ALA A 734 -20.61 -6.22 -2.88
CA ALA A 734 -21.94 -6.72 -3.25
C ALA A 734 -21.86 -8.17 -3.78
N TYR A 735 -22.96 -8.92 -3.67
CA TYR A 735 -23.08 -10.28 -4.21
C TYR A 735 -23.21 -10.26 -5.75
N HIS A 736 -23.34 -11.44 -6.37
CA HIS A 736 -23.46 -11.58 -7.82
C HIS A 736 -24.72 -10.91 -8.41
N ARG A 737 -25.86 -11.04 -7.70
CA ARG A 737 -27.19 -10.54 -8.11
C ARG A 737 -27.70 -9.35 -7.30
N THR A 738 -27.12 -9.05 -6.12
CA THR A 738 -27.72 -8.15 -5.11
C THR A 738 -26.69 -7.31 -4.36
N THR A 739 -27.09 -6.11 -3.92
CA THR A 739 -26.32 -5.27 -2.97
C THR A 739 -26.22 -5.93 -1.58
N SER A 740 -25.21 -5.54 -0.80
CA SER A 740 -24.99 -5.99 0.58
C SER A 740 -24.72 -4.80 1.51
N PRO A 741 -25.73 -4.30 2.24
CA PRO A 741 -25.53 -3.35 3.33
C PRO A 741 -24.54 -3.86 4.37
N ILE A 742 -24.56 -5.17 4.64
CA ILE A 742 -23.70 -5.81 5.63
C ILE A 742 -22.23 -5.69 5.22
N HIS A 743 -21.87 -6.03 3.98
CA HIS A 743 -20.47 -5.91 3.52
C HIS A 743 -20.01 -4.45 3.47
N ARG A 744 -20.89 -3.52 3.03
CA ARG A 744 -20.62 -2.08 3.01
C ARG A 744 -20.43 -1.51 4.43
N GLY A 745 -21.25 -1.93 5.39
CA GLY A 745 -21.15 -1.58 6.79
C GLY A 745 -19.91 -2.15 7.49
N VAL A 746 -19.55 -3.41 7.22
CA VAL A 746 -18.33 -4.05 7.74
C VAL A 746 -17.08 -3.36 7.18
N PHE A 747 -17.09 -2.97 5.90
CA PHE A 747 -16.03 -2.17 5.30
C PHE A 747 -15.85 -0.83 6.03
N LEU A 748 -16.91 -0.02 6.13
CA LEU A 748 -16.88 1.27 6.82
C LEU A 748 -16.40 1.12 8.28
N THR A 749 -16.91 0.09 8.97
CA THR A 749 -16.59 -0.17 10.37
C THR A 749 -15.12 -0.56 10.58
N ARG A 750 -14.63 -1.60 9.88
CA ARG A 750 -13.25 -2.12 10.07
C ARG A 750 -12.18 -1.26 9.38
N ARG A 751 -12.41 -0.81 8.15
CA ARG A 751 -11.39 -0.13 7.33
C ARG A 751 -11.40 1.39 7.51
N THR A 752 -12.60 1.99 7.55
CA THR A 752 -12.71 3.45 7.56
C THR A 752 -12.74 4.02 8.98
N LEU A 753 -13.35 3.34 9.94
CA LEU A 753 -13.50 3.78 11.34
C LEU A 753 -12.62 3.02 12.35
N GLY A 754 -11.80 2.07 11.89
CA GLY A 754 -10.84 1.34 12.74
C GLY A 754 -11.44 0.51 13.87
N ARG A 755 -12.73 0.17 13.80
CA ARG A 755 -13.47 -0.51 14.86
C ARG A 755 -13.22 -2.01 14.88
N VAL A 756 -13.13 -2.60 16.07
CA VAL A 756 -12.93 -4.03 16.25
C VAL A 756 -14.27 -4.76 16.16
N LEU A 757 -14.55 -5.37 15.00
CA LEU A 757 -15.61 -6.37 14.86
C LEU A 757 -15.03 -7.78 15.07
N ARG A 758 -15.60 -8.53 16.02
CA ARG A 758 -15.39 -9.98 16.17
C ARG A 758 -15.84 -10.73 14.88
N PRO A 759 -15.34 -11.95 14.62
CA PRO A 759 -16.02 -12.85 13.68
C PRO A 759 -17.41 -13.22 14.24
N PRO A 760 -18.38 -13.62 13.39
CA PRO A 760 -19.62 -14.23 13.86
C PRO A 760 -19.37 -15.69 14.27
N ASP A 761 -20.04 -16.13 15.32
CA ASP A 761 -19.86 -17.47 15.89
C ASP A 761 -20.49 -18.59 15.02
N ALA A 762 -21.34 -18.21 14.05
CA ALA A 762 -21.94 -19.13 13.06
C ALA A 762 -21.91 -18.55 11.63
N SER A 763 -21.74 -19.44 10.64
CA SER A 763 -21.82 -19.10 9.22
C SER A 763 -23.28 -19.05 8.74
N PHE A 764 -23.84 -17.85 8.54
CA PHE A 764 -25.20 -17.65 8.06
C PHE A 764 -25.28 -17.40 6.55
N THR A 765 -26.32 -17.94 5.91
CA THR A 765 -26.65 -17.64 4.50
C THR A 765 -27.55 -16.39 4.44
N PRO A 766 -27.29 -15.40 3.57
CA PRO A 766 -28.17 -14.25 3.38
C PRO A 766 -29.58 -14.65 2.93
N LEU A 767 -30.62 -14.00 3.47
CA LEU A 767 -32.01 -14.23 3.02
C LEU A 767 -32.16 -13.90 1.53
N SER A 768 -32.50 -14.91 0.72
CA SER A 768 -32.61 -14.73 -0.73
C SER A 768 -33.63 -13.64 -1.10
N ALA A 769 -33.29 -12.83 -2.11
CA ALA A 769 -34.19 -11.86 -2.68
C ALA A 769 -35.35 -12.52 -3.45
N ASP A 770 -35.14 -13.75 -3.95
CA ASP A 770 -36.13 -14.52 -4.71
C ASP A 770 -37.16 -15.19 -3.78
N LEU A 771 -36.78 -15.52 -2.54
CA LEU A 771 -37.69 -16.02 -1.49
C LEU A 771 -38.51 -14.90 -0.81
N HIS A 772 -38.06 -13.64 -0.93
CA HIS A 772 -38.74 -12.47 -0.37
C HIS A 772 -38.92 -11.37 -1.44
N PRO A 773 -39.73 -11.64 -2.50
CA PRO A 773 -39.87 -10.73 -3.65
C PRO A 773 -40.44 -9.36 -3.28
N GLU A 774 -41.25 -9.24 -2.22
CA GLU A 774 -41.83 -7.94 -1.79
C GLU A 774 -40.94 -7.09 -0.87
N LEU A 775 -39.88 -7.67 -0.30
CA LEU A 775 -39.00 -6.98 0.65
C LEU A 775 -37.84 -6.29 -0.05
N THR A 776 -37.63 -5.01 0.24
CA THR A 776 -36.39 -4.28 -0.04
C THR A 776 -35.21 -4.94 0.65
N THR A 777 -34.00 -4.65 0.19
CA THR A 777 -32.76 -5.15 0.78
C THR A 777 -32.57 -4.64 2.20
N ARG A 778 -33.06 -3.43 2.53
CA ARG A 778 -33.15 -2.94 3.91
C ARG A 778 -34.11 -3.77 4.76
N GLU A 779 -35.34 -4.00 4.32
CA GLU A 779 -36.33 -4.84 5.03
C GLU A 779 -35.80 -6.27 5.24
N ARG A 780 -35.19 -6.90 4.22
CA ARG A 780 -34.58 -8.25 4.35
C ARG A 780 -33.44 -8.29 5.37
N VAL A 781 -32.52 -7.32 5.36
CA VAL A 781 -31.40 -7.28 6.31
C VAL A 781 -31.90 -7.03 7.74
N GLN A 782 -32.90 -6.16 7.93
CA GLN A 782 -33.50 -5.95 9.25
C GLN A 782 -34.21 -7.21 9.77
N LEU A 783 -34.94 -7.94 8.91
CA LEU A 783 -35.55 -9.23 9.27
C LEU A 783 -34.49 -10.28 9.63
N GLN A 784 -33.44 -10.42 8.82
CA GLN A 784 -32.38 -11.41 9.03
C GLN A 784 -31.56 -11.19 10.30
N THR A 785 -31.43 -9.94 10.76
CA THR A 785 -30.51 -9.57 11.86
C THR A 785 -31.24 -9.05 13.10
N GLY A 786 -32.57 -9.21 13.18
CA GLY A 786 -33.41 -8.65 14.24
C GLY A 786 -33.20 -9.25 15.64
N GLU A 787 -32.57 -10.43 15.74
CA GLU A 787 -32.27 -11.09 17.01
C GLU A 787 -31.23 -10.32 17.85
N VAL A 788 -31.35 -10.42 19.17
CA VAL A 788 -30.54 -9.63 20.13
C VAL A 788 -29.04 -9.86 19.93
N ASN A 789 -28.62 -11.12 19.77
CA ASN A 789 -27.22 -11.50 19.58
C ASN A 789 -26.66 -10.96 18.24
N CYS A 790 -27.49 -10.88 17.19
CA CYS A 790 -27.10 -10.22 15.93
C CYS A 790 -26.94 -8.70 16.13
N GLN A 791 -27.86 -8.04 16.82
CA GLN A 791 -27.83 -6.58 17.03
C GLN A 791 -26.58 -6.08 17.74
N ALA A 792 -25.93 -6.89 18.60
CA ALA A 792 -24.66 -6.58 19.24
C ALA A 792 -23.54 -6.12 18.28
N CYS A 793 -23.59 -6.53 17.01
CA CYS A 793 -22.76 -5.99 15.92
C CYS A 793 -23.60 -5.25 14.86
N HIS A 794 -24.81 -5.72 14.57
CA HIS A 794 -25.62 -5.23 13.46
C HIS A 794 -26.30 -3.87 13.70
N GLU A 795 -26.46 -3.42 14.94
CA GLU A 795 -26.94 -2.06 15.25
C GLU A 795 -26.05 -0.99 14.56
N GLN A 796 -24.73 -1.19 14.58
CA GLN A 796 -23.76 -0.32 13.92
C GLN A 796 -23.53 -0.68 12.44
N ILE A 797 -23.31 -1.96 12.12
CA ILE A 797 -22.97 -2.42 10.76
C ILE A 797 -24.07 -2.06 9.77
N ASN A 798 -25.32 -2.44 10.05
CA ASN A 798 -26.43 -2.21 9.12
C ASN A 798 -26.66 -0.71 8.92
N SER A 799 -26.57 0.04 10.00
CA SER A 799 -26.79 1.49 10.03
C SER A 799 -25.80 2.27 9.15
N LEU A 800 -24.51 1.93 9.21
CA LEU A 800 -23.50 2.45 8.30
C LEU A 800 -23.73 1.98 6.85
N GLY A 801 -24.09 0.70 6.67
CA GLY A 801 -24.34 0.10 5.36
C GLY A 801 -25.53 0.70 4.60
N PHE A 802 -26.62 1.04 5.29
CA PHE A 802 -27.84 1.55 4.66
C PHE A 802 -27.67 2.93 4.01
N ALA A 803 -26.71 3.76 4.46
CA ALA A 803 -26.38 5.02 3.81
C ALA A 803 -25.84 4.86 2.38
N LEU A 804 -25.47 3.64 1.98
CA LEU A 804 -24.98 3.30 0.65
C LEU A 804 -26.01 2.51 -0.18
N GLU A 805 -27.26 2.35 0.28
CA GLU A 805 -28.28 1.53 -0.44
C GLU A 805 -28.88 2.20 -1.68
N ASN A 806 -28.63 3.50 -1.88
CA ASN A 806 -28.88 4.17 -3.15
C ASN A 806 -27.98 3.67 -4.30
N PHE A 807 -27.08 2.72 -4.06
CA PHE A 807 -26.23 2.12 -5.10
C PHE A 807 -26.55 0.63 -5.25
N ASP A 808 -26.78 0.17 -6.48
CA ASP A 808 -27.08 -1.24 -6.77
C ASP A 808 -25.85 -2.17 -6.65
N ALA A 809 -25.94 -3.42 -7.13
CA ALA A 809 -24.85 -4.39 -7.05
C ALA A 809 -23.65 -4.08 -7.98
N THR A 810 -23.82 -3.21 -8.99
CA THR A 810 -22.71 -2.74 -9.85
C THR A 810 -22.23 -1.34 -9.48
N GLY A 811 -23.00 -0.61 -8.66
CA GLY A 811 -22.70 0.75 -8.22
C GLY A 811 -23.42 1.84 -9.00
N ARG A 812 -24.49 1.51 -9.74
CA ARG A 812 -25.38 2.50 -10.35
C ARG A 812 -26.28 3.12 -9.30
N PHE A 813 -26.49 4.43 -9.39
CA PHE A 813 -27.37 5.17 -8.48
C PHE A 813 -28.85 4.86 -8.74
N ARG A 814 -29.62 4.69 -7.67
CA ARG A 814 -31.05 4.37 -7.68
C ARG A 814 -31.78 5.12 -6.56
N ARG A 815 -32.96 5.67 -6.88
CA ARG A 815 -33.88 6.31 -5.92
C ARG A 815 -34.94 5.36 -5.35
N LYS A 816 -35.17 4.23 -6.04
CA LYS A 816 -36.21 3.24 -5.74
C LYS A 816 -35.65 1.82 -5.85
N GLU A 817 -36.22 0.91 -5.08
CA GLU A 817 -36.02 -0.55 -5.18
C GLU A 817 -37.41 -1.18 -5.08
N LYS A 818 -37.77 -2.11 -5.98
CA LYS A 818 -39.11 -2.76 -5.99
C LYS A 818 -40.26 -1.74 -5.91
N ALA A 819 -40.17 -0.68 -6.72
CA ALA A 819 -41.02 0.53 -6.74
C ALA A 819 -41.08 1.39 -5.45
N LYS A 820 -40.75 0.85 -4.28
CA LYS A 820 -40.60 1.56 -3.00
C LYS A 820 -39.45 2.58 -3.05
N PRO A 821 -39.55 3.75 -2.38
CA PRO A 821 -38.43 4.67 -2.22
C PRO A 821 -37.34 4.07 -1.31
N ILE A 822 -36.07 4.35 -1.61
CA ILE A 822 -34.95 3.85 -0.80
C ILE A 822 -34.75 4.75 0.43
N ASN A 823 -34.85 4.17 1.62
CA ASN A 823 -34.47 4.82 2.87
C ASN A 823 -32.98 4.58 3.14
N ALA A 824 -32.17 5.61 2.93
CA ALA A 824 -30.72 5.60 3.21
C ALA A 824 -30.34 6.34 4.52
N ALA A 825 -31.29 6.56 5.42
CA ALA A 825 -31.00 7.13 6.73
C ALA A 825 -30.25 6.12 7.61
N GLY A 826 -29.14 6.57 8.19
CA GLY A 826 -28.25 5.83 9.07
C GLY A 826 -27.73 6.69 10.21
N ASN A 827 -26.97 6.06 11.10
CA ASN A 827 -26.35 6.68 12.27
C ASN A 827 -25.11 5.89 12.74
N TYR A 828 -24.24 6.55 13.49
CA TYR A 828 -23.03 5.99 14.08
C TYR A 828 -22.78 6.59 15.46
N THR A 829 -22.12 5.85 16.36
CA THR A 829 -21.70 6.33 17.68
C THR A 829 -20.17 6.27 17.76
N ASP A 830 -19.53 7.41 17.95
CA ASP A 830 -18.06 7.51 17.95
C ASP A 830 -17.41 6.91 19.22
N ARG A 831 -16.07 6.84 19.25
CA ARG A 831 -15.32 6.36 20.43
C ARG A 831 -15.58 7.18 21.71
N LYS A 832 -16.18 8.36 21.61
CA LYS A 832 -16.54 9.26 22.73
C LYS A 832 -18.01 9.15 23.14
N GLY A 833 -18.78 8.27 22.50
CA GLY A 833 -20.20 8.03 22.79
C GLY A 833 -21.16 9.04 22.14
N LYS A 834 -20.67 9.93 21.26
CA LYS A 834 -21.52 10.88 20.54
C LYS A 834 -22.18 10.17 19.36
N ARG A 835 -23.52 10.18 19.35
CA ARG A 835 -24.32 9.72 18.20
C ARG A 835 -24.35 10.79 17.11
N VAL A 836 -24.14 10.37 15.86
CA VAL A 836 -24.26 11.18 14.64
C VAL A 836 -25.22 10.47 13.69
N ASN A 837 -26.16 11.20 13.13
CA ASN A 837 -27.10 10.71 12.10
C ASN A 837 -26.68 11.26 10.73
N PHE A 838 -26.98 10.52 9.66
CA PHE A 838 -26.71 10.90 8.27
C PHE A 838 -27.76 10.30 7.33
N ASN A 839 -28.12 11.04 6.28
CA ASN A 839 -29.03 10.62 5.24
C ASN A 839 -28.29 10.38 3.91
N GLY A 840 -28.01 9.11 3.61
CA GLY A 840 -27.29 8.73 2.41
C GLY A 840 -25.78 9.03 2.44
N ALA A 841 -25.15 8.81 1.29
CA ALA A 841 -23.70 8.70 1.18
C ALA A 841 -22.94 10.03 1.34
N ARG A 842 -23.55 11.17 0.98
CA ARG A 842 -22.93 12.50 1.09
C ARG A 842 -22.67 12.87 2.55
N GLU A 843 -23.71 12.88 3.38
CA GLU A 843 -23.59 13.25 4.79
C GLU A 843 -22.67 12.28 5.57
N LEU A 844 -22.70 10.99 5.22
CA LEU A 844 -21.75 10.00 5.74
C LEU A 844 -20.30 10.35 5.34
N ALA A 845 -20.05 10.72 4.08
CA ALA A 845 -18.72 11.07 3.60
C ALA A 845 -18.17 12.35 4.25
N ASP A 846 -19.01 13.37 4.40
CA ASP A 846 -18.65 14.63 5.05
C ASP A 846 -18.40 14.46 6.55
N TYR A 847 -19.11 13.53 7.22
CA TYR A 847 -18.78 13.09 8.58
C TYR A 847 -17.43 12.37 8.63
N LEU A 848 -17.20 11.37 7.76
CA LEU A 848 -15.96 10.58 7.78
C LEU A 848 -14.72 11.41 7.47
N ALA A 849 -14.82 12.41 6.59
CA ALA A 849 -13.76 13.38 6.32
C ALA A 849 -13.30 14.16 7.57
N GLN A 850 -14.17 14.30 8.57
CA GLN A 850 -13.95 15.07 9.79
C GLN A 850 -13.83 14.20 11.07
N SER A 851 -14.04 12.89 10.96
CA SER A 851 -14.09 11.99 12.10
C SER A 851 -12.70 11.62 12.63
N GLU A 852 -12.45 11.86 13.91
CA GLU A 852 -11.19 11.50 14.56
C GLU A 852 -10.95 9.98 14.55
N ASP A 853 -12.00 9.17 14.68
CA ASP A 853 -11.96 7.70 14.53
C ASP A 853 -11.39 7.32 13.14
N CYS A 854 -11.78 8.08 12.10
CA CYS A 854 -11.34 7.84 10.73
C CYS A 854 -9.90 8.31 10.47
N HIS A 855 -9.52 9.48 11.00
CA HIS A 855 -8.14 9.98 10.90
C HIS A 855 -7.16 9.05 11.61
N GLN A 856 -7.49 8.60 12.83
CA GLN A 856 -6.68 7.67 13.60
C GLN A 856 -6.52 6.33 12.86
N ALA A 857 -7.65 5.72 12.42
CA ALA A 857 -7.62 4.44 11.71
C ALA A 857 -6.79 4.48 10.41
N PHE A 858 -6.86 5.60 9.68
CA PHE A 858 -6.06 5.81 8.47
C PHE A 858 -4.56 5.95 8.79
N VAL A 859 -4.20 6.69 9.84
CA VAL A 859 -2.82 6.87 10.31
C VAL A 859 -2.21 5.56 10.81
N GLU A 860 -2.97 4.77 11.57
CA GLU A 860 -2.56 3.45 12.07
C GLU A 860 -2.28 2.50 10.90
N ALA A 861 -3.25 2.35 9.98
CA ALA A 861 -3.09 1.50 8.80
C ALA A 861 -1.95 1.95 7.87
N ALA A 862 -1.75 3.26 7.72
CA ALA A 862 -0.65 3.82 6.94
C ALA A 862 0.71 3.52 7.58
N PHE A 863 0.86 3.76 8.89
CA PHE A 863 2.09 3.45 9.63
C PHE A 863 2.42 1.96 9.50
N GLU A 864 1.45 1.10 9.77
CA GLU A 864 1.60 -0.34 9.76
C GLU A 864 1.95 -0.89 8.37
N HIS A 865 1.31 -0.40 7.30
CA HIS A 865 1.67 -0.78 5.94
C HIS A 865 3.06 -0.31 5.51
N PHE A 866 3.46 0.91 5.88
CA PHE A 866 4.74 1.47 5.44
C PHE A 866 5.93 0.93 6.25
N VAL A 867 5.77 0.73 7.56
CA VAL A 867 6.82 0.32 8.50
C VAL A 867 6.88 -1.20 8.73
N LYS A 868 5.78 -1.93 8.44
CA LYS A 868 5.63 -3.38 8.68
C LYS A 868 5.76 -3.82 10.15
N GLN A 869 5.54 -2.90 11.08
CA GLN A 869 5.55 -3.09 12.54
C GLN A 869 4.38 -2.31 13.16
N PRO A 870 3.75 -2.80 14.24
CA PRO A 870 2.63 -2.12 14.88
C PRO A 870 3.05 -0.78 15.48
N ILE A 871 2.21 0.26 15.32
CA ILE A 871 2.54 1.65 15.71
C ILE A 871 2.85 1.79 17.20
N THR A 872 2.18 1.01 18.05
CA THR A 872 2.35 0.98 19.51
C THR A 872 3.73 0.45 19.95
N ALA A 873 4.45 -0.29 19.10
CA ALA A 873 5.83 -0.69 19.37
C ALA A 873 6.84 0.48 19.29
N TYR A 874 6.41 1.64 18.81
CA TYR A 874 7.15 2.91 18.84
C TYR A 874 6.69 3.82 19.98
N GLY A 875 5.96 3.28 20.96
CA GLY A 875 5.46 4.00 22.14
C GLY A 875 3.95 4.28 22.09
N SER A 876 3.29 4.25 23.24
CA SER A 876 1.84 4.38 23.37
C SER A 876 1.28 5.67 22.77
N GLY A 877 1.89 6.82 23.07
CA GLY A 877 1.47 8.13 22.55
C GLY A 877 1.96 8.44 21.12
N THR A 878 2.37 7.46 20.32
CA THR A 878 2.87 7.70 18.95
C THR A 878 1.75 7.81 17.92
N ALA A 879 0.65 7.07 18.07
CA ALA A 879 -0.54 7.24 17.22
C ALA A 879 -1.14 8.66 17.35
N ASP A 880 -1.30 9.16 18.57
CA ASP A 880 -1.78 10.53 18.85
C ASP A 880 -0.90 11.60 18.19
N LYS A 881 0.43 11.46 18.29
CA LYS A 881 1.40 12.42 17.74
C LYS A 881 1.34 12.48 16.22
N ILE A 882 1.29 11.33 15.54
CA ILE A 882 1.22 11.30 14.07
C ILE A 882 -0.16 11.77 13.61
N THR A 883 -1.25 11.39 14.29
CA THR A 883 -2.61 11.85 13.98
C THR A 883 -2.75 13.37 14.18
N LYS A 884 -2.12 13.93 15.21
CA LYS A 884 -2.03 15.38 15.38
C LYS A 884 -1.21 16.03 14.26
N SER A 885 -0.02 15.50 13.94
CA SER A 885 0.82 16.02 12.85
C SER A 885 0.10 16.01 11.49
N PHE A 886 -0.73 15.01 11.24
CA PHE A 886 -1.56 14.89 10.04
C PHE A 886 -2.70 15.91 10.01
N ARG A 887 -3.32 16.22 11.15
CA ARG A 887 -4.29 17.31 11.29
C ARG A 887 -3.62 18.68 11.11
N ASP A 888 -2.49 18.89 11.78
CA ASP A 888 -1.72 20.15 11.77
C ASP A 888 -1.14 20.42 10.36
N SER A 889 -0.91 19.40 9.52
CA SER A 889 -0.53 19.54 8.10
C SER A 889 -1.71 19.77 7.13
N GLY A 890 -2.94 19.93 7.65
CA GLY A 890 -4.14 20.10 6.83
C GLY A 890 -4.66 18.82 6.18
N TYR A 891 -4.35 17.65 6.77
CA TYR A 891 -4.64 16.30 6.26
C TYR A 891 -3.88 15.92 4.98
N ASN A 892 -2.68 16.49 4.81
CA ASN A 892 -1.80 16.19 3.67
C ASN A 892 -1.16 14.78 3.81
N VAL A 893 -1.44 13.91 2.84
CA VAL A 893 -0.98 12.51 2.81
C VAL A 893 0.54 12.40 2.58
N ARG A 894 1.14 13.23 1.73
CA ARG A 894 2.61 13.25 1.52
C ARG A 894 3.34 13.63 2.83
N GLU A 895 2.83 14.60 3.59
CA GLU A 895 3.36 14.94 4.93
C GLU A 895 3.16 13.81 5.96
N LEU A 896 2.05 13.07 5.89
CA LEU A 896 1.85 11.87 6.72
C LEU A 896 2.91 10.80 6.43
N LEU A 897 3.17 10.49 5.15
CA LEU A 897 4.21 9.53 4.76
C LEU A 897 5.62 9.98 5.20
N ILE A 898 5.92 11.28 5.08
CA ILE A 898 7.15 11.88 5.63
C ILE A 898 7.21 11.68 7.15
N THR A 899 6.14 12.01 7.89
CA THR A 899 6.09 11.91 9.36
C THR A 899 6.26 10.47 9.84
N ILE A 900 5.62 9.50 9.17
CA ILE A 900 5.80 8.06 9.43
C ILE A 900 7.26 7.65 9.21
N ALA A 901 7.84 8.01 8.07
CA ALA A 901 9.21 7.65 7.73
C ALA A 901 10.25 8.25 8.68
N VAL A 902 10.08 9.52 9.08
CA VAL A 902 10.94 10.20 10.06
C VAL A 902 10.81 9.56 11.44
N THR A 903 9.58 9.26 11.88
CA THR A 903 9.32 8.66 13.20
C THR A 903 9.93 7.25 13.31
N ALA A 904 9.67 6.38 12.32
CA ALA A 904 10.09 4.99 12.38
C ALA A 904 11.56 4.74 11.99
N SER A 905 12.22 5.68 11.31
CA SER A 905 13.65 5.57 10.98
C SER A 905 14.59 5.91 12.15
N ARG A 906 14.12 6.70 13.12
CA ARG A 906 14.85 6.95 14.37
C ARG A 906 15.01 5.64 15.14
N GLN A 907 15.99 5.56 16.03
CA GLN A 907 15.96 4.48 17.02
C GLN A 907 14.74 4.69 17.92
N PRO A 908 13.97 3.63 18.24
CA PRO A 908 12.99 3.71 19.30
C PRO A 908 13.69 4.17 20.57
N ALA A 909 13.05 5.06 21.33
CA ALA A 909 13.45 5.23 22.72
C ALA A 909 13.42 3.84 23.37
N ALA A 910 14.47 3.49 24.13
CA ALA A 910 14.50 2.22 24.84
C ALA A 910 13.20 2.13 25.66
N ILE A 911 12.43 1.07 25.45
CA ILE A 911 11.16 0.87 26.16
C ILE A 911 11.51 0.52 27.60
N THR A 912 11.74 1.54 28.42
CA THR A 912 11.75 1.43 29.86
C THR A 912 10.38 0.85 30.23
N PRO A 913 10.29 -0.34 30.83
CA PRO A 913 9.02 -0.79 31.36
C PRO A 913 8.55 0.25 32.37
N GLN A 914 7.30 0.72 32.25
CA GLN A 914 6.70 1.44 33.36
C GLN A 914 6.56 0.45 34.54
N PRO A 915 6.84 0.91 35.78
CA PRO A 915 6.89 0.05 36.96
C PRO A 915 5.52 -0.52 37.33
#